data_AF-A0A1S9PBB3-F1
#
_entry.id   AF-A0A1S9PBB3-F1
#
_cell.length_a   1.000
_cell.length_b   1.000
_cell.length_c   1.000
_cell.angle_alpha   90.00
_cell.angle_beta   90.00
_cell.angle_gamma   90.00
#
_symmetry.space_group_name_H-M   'P 1'
#
loop_
_entity.id
_entity.type
_entity.pdbx_description
1 polymer ?
#
loop_
_entity_poly.entity_id
_entity_poly.type
_entity_poly.pdbx_seq_one_letter_code
_entity_poly.pdbx_strand_id
1 'polypeptide(L)'
;MAPAYAQRPLVDANKKQELDRMSVQSAQAFDAGQQKAISMAKSRGWAIRSKTRTGNLKALQGINSLGFPVYLVTHNNTISAATIGTNAVQPGGALGLNLSGSSTYMNNKLGIWDGGSVYSSHVEFGGKTITSKDGASVLDHSTHVAGTMIAKGVYGPARGMAFNTPVLSSWDFDNDVSEMSAAAATGMLLSNHSYGDVAGWEYDSSTGHWEWYGLPGDTVDYNFGFYDSRTQAWDRVAYNAPYYLIVESAGNSRSSNGPAVGQTYYGYATKTNTSIINKGPRPANISNNDGYDIISTTGTAKNILTVGAVSPLPNGPVNRTDVAVSYFSSWGPTDDGRIKPDIVADGENVLSTGVSSPNSYLTLSGTSMSAPSVTGSLYLLQEYYAQKNSGAFMRAATLKGLACHTAFDAGNIGPDYIYGWGLLNMRAAAQAITDNGTKSLISENTLTQGQSKVFTVTASGNGPLAVSISWTDPQGTPTADGTINSRTPKLVNDLDIRVSDGTTTFRPYVLTPDNPSAVATTGDNIRDNIEQVYIAGVTPGKTYTVTVTHKGTLSSGSQAYSLIATGVGGAAYCTSAPLSTADSRVNNFTLANVNNTPAAGCTGYSDYTNLSIQLEQAQTYPFSITLGTCGNNFNKAAKIFSDWNGDGVFDASELVATTNVVNGTATYTGNITVPLTVIPGNATLLRVVLTETSDAATISACGNYAKGETQDYRVQFLKPTADAGVTAIVNAEDGTSCAVATAVVVRLKNYGSAAISNIPVTVTVTSPNNTVSTFNETYTGTLNPLDEVDFTLSGKFNTVAGATYTISAETHLPGDPIADNDKTTGSITISLPPALGTLSAYLCSNTNSYQLNGTGDGQLLWYASPTATLPLTFGPIANTTTTPVNNTYYAGLNDFSGNIGPATKNVFSGGGYNQFGPSVIVYTNVPVVLETARMYFGNAGKLTFTVTNANGETVSSTTINADATRTAPGAGGQTDDANDQGTIVNLNLTLPTAGTYAITPSYDNTVTVFRNNAGITGYPFKLGNIFSILGNDAQNPNNANDSTYYKGFYYYFYDLHVKSMGCPSAERLPVTVGKPVITQTGDVLTSSFADGNQWFLNGVAVPGATAATYTPIQSGNYTVEATLETGCVSRSDAYNFALVAKNPDKSTDIGLTLFPIPAINNLNVVFVAKEAGNVKIEIVNNAGQVVHAQSQTIAAGNFSAAVNTGGQLPGTYVLRVTLGKKVYGKKIIIVK
;
A
#
# COMPACT_ATOMS: atom_id res chain seq x y z
N MET A 1 50.01 -2.36 -29.59
CA MET A 1 48.89 -1.86 -30.40
C MET A 1 48.13 -3.06 -30.97
N ALA A 2 46.98 -3.37 -30.37
CA ALA A 2 45.82 -4.10 -30.88
C ALA A 2 44.74 -3.96 -29.77
N PRO A 3 43.45 -3.84 -30.11
CA PRO A 3 42.53 -2.96 -29.39
C PRO A 3 42.00 -3.55 -28.09
N ALA A 4 41.83 -2.67 -27.09
CA ALA A 4 40.97 -2.90 -25.96
C ALA A 4 39.55 -3.19 -26.48
N TYR A 5 39.04 -4.40 -26.22
CA TYR A 5 37.60 -4.61 -26.23
C TYR A 5 37.05 -3.90 -25.01
N ALA A 6 36.79 -2.60 -25.16
CA ALA A 6 35.87 -1.89 -24.30
C ALA A 6 34.58 -2.71 -24.27
N GLN A 7 34.24 -3.23 -23.09
CA GLN A 7 32.89 -3.67 -22.80
C GLN A 7 32.00 -2.51 -23.25
N ARG A 8 31.16 -2.75 -24.26
CA ARG A 8 30.15 -1.77 -24.65
C ARG A 8 29.47 -1.32 -23.36
N PRO A 9 29.44 -0.01 -23.04
CA PRO A 9 28.65 0.44 -21.92
C PRO A 9 27.24 -0.08 -22.18
N LEU A 10 26.69 -0.90 -21.27
CA LEU A 10 25.29 -1.32 -21.36
C LEU A 10 24.38 -0.10 -21.43
N VAL A 11 24.88 1.03 -20.92
CA VAL A 11 24.30 2.35 -20.93
C VAL A 11 25.44 3.36 -21.14
N ASP A 12 25.35 4.24 -22.14
CA ASP A 12 26.40 5.22 -22.45
C ASP A 12 26.59 6.25 -21.33
N ALA A 13 27.70 6.99 -21.33
CA ALA A 13 28.06 7.92 -20.25
C ALA A 13 27.00 8.99 -19.97
N ASN A 14 26.32 9.51 -21.00
CA ASN A 14 25.22 10.47 -20.84
C ASN A 14 23.99 9.78 -20.25
N LYS A 15 23.69 8.55 -20.68
CA LYS A 15 22.57 7.78 -20.11
C LYS A 15 22.88 7.24 -18.70
N LYS A 16 24.13 6.98 -18.35
CA LYS A 16 24.56 6.66 -17.00
C LYS A 16 24.42 7.89 -16.11
N GLN A 17 24.81 9.06 -16.61
CA GLN A 17 24.60 10.34 -15.93
C GLN A 17 23.10 10.66 -15.79
N GLU A 18 22.28 10.32 -16.79
CA GLU A 18 20.81 10.41 -16.74
C GLU A 18 20.23 9.43 -15.71
N LEU A 19 20.70 8.18 -15.64
CA LEU A 19 20.26 7.19 -14.66
C LEU A 19 20.70 7.55 -13.23
N ASP A 20 21.92 8.05 -13.05
CA ASP A 20 22.42 8.54 -11.76
C ASP A 20 21.61 9.78 -11.33
N ARG A 21 21.23 10.67 -12.27
CA ARG A 21 20.35 11.83 -12.04
C ARG A 21 18.90 11.44 -11.74
N MET A 22 18.36 10.45 -12.45
CA MET A 22 17.03 9.88 -12.22
C MET A 22 16.96 9.13 -10.89
N SER A 23 18.04 8.48 -10.46
CA SER A 23 18.14 7.81 -9.16
C SER A 23 18.05 8.82 -8.01
N VAL A 24 18.82 9.92 -8.09
CA VAL A 24 18.77 11.01 -7.09
C VAL A 24 17.40 11.71 -7.12
N GLN A 25 16.86 12.01 -8.30
CA GLN A 25 15.54 12.63 -8.44
C GLN A 25 14.39 11.72 -7.97
N SER A 26 14.48 10.41 -8.17
CA SER A 26 13.44 9.45 -7.75
C SER A 26 13.48 9.18 -6.24
N ALA A 27 14.67 9.15 -5.61
CA ALA A 27 14.79 9.09 -4.15
C ALA A 27 14.25 10.37 -3.49
N GLN A 28 14.60 11.55 -4.03
CA GLN A 28 14.04 12.83 -3.57
C GLN A 28 12.53 12.94 -3.80
N ALA A 29 12.00 12.41 -4.91
CA ALA A 29 10.57 12.38 -5.20
C ALA A 29 9.79 11.34 -4.38
N PHE A 30 10.41 10.21 -4.02
CA PHE A 30 9.84 9.23 -3.10
C PHE A 30 9.78 9.76 -1.68
N ASP A 31 10.87 10.34 -1.16
CA ASP A 31 10.90 10.95 0.17
C ASP A 31 9.94 12.15 0.25
N ALA A 32 9.90 13.00 -0.80
CA ALA A 32 8.91 14.08 -0.90
C ALA A 32 7.47 13.54 -1.01
N GLY A 33 7.23 12.44 -1.74
CA GLY A 33 5.93 11.81 -1.90
C GLY A 33 5.43 11.06 -0.66
N GLN A 34 6.33 10.45 0.12
CA GLN A 34 6.03 9.79 1.39
C GLN A 34 5.81 10.82 2.50
N GLN A 35 6.67 11.85 2.57
CA GLN A 35 6.45 13.02 3.43
C GLN A 35 5.10 13.65 3.13
N LYS A 36 4.81 13.92 1.84
CA LYS A 36 3.54 14.42 1.33
C LYS A 36 2.40 13.41 1.47
N ALA A 37 2.59 12.14 1.81
CA ALA A 37 1.48 11.25 2.14
C ALA A 37 1.22 11.13 3.64
N ILE A 38 2.25 11.00 4.47
CA ILE A 38 2.16 10.99 5.95
C ILE A 38 1.48 12.28 6.44
N SER A 39 1.86 13.36 5.79
CA SER A 39 1.06 14.54 5.57
C SER A 39 -0.45 14.28 5.43
N MET A 40 -0.86 13.85 4.24
CA MET A 40 -2.25 13.69 3.83
C MET A 40 -3.05 12.71 4.70
N ALA A 41 -2.35 11.85 5.45
CA ALA A 41 -2.90 10.92 6.43
C ALA A 41 -3.68 11.61 7.54
N LYS A 42 -3.08 12.62 8.17
CA LYS A 42 -3.68 13.27 9.35
C LYS A 42 -4.85 14.17 8.98
N SER A 43 -4.85 14.67 7.74
CA SER A 43 -5.85 15.57 7.17
C SER A 43 -7.07 14.89 6.56
N ARG A 44 -6.90 13.77 5.83
CA ARG A 44 -8.00 12.99 5.26
C ARG A 44 -8.46 11.83 6.13
N GLY A 45 -8.08 11.85 7.41
CA GLY A 45 -8.47 10.86 8.41
C GLY A 45 -7.90 9.46 8.17
N TRP A 46 -6.90 9.36 7.33
CA TRP A 46 -6.34 8.09 6.96
C TRP A 46 -5.29 7.63 7.99
N ALA A 47 -5.42 6.39 8.44
CA ALA A 47 -4.51 5.88 9.45
C ALA A 47 -3.11 5.63 8.87
N ILE A 48 -2.08 6.33 9.39
CA ILE A 48 -0.67 6.14 9.00
C ILE A 48 -0.28 4.65 9.11
N ARG A 49 -0.87 3.99 10.12
CA ARG A 49 -0.94 2.55 10.39
C ARG A 49 -2.33 2.20 10.92
N SER A 50 -3.01 1.19 10.37
CA SER A 50 -4.27 0.63 10.91
C SER A 50 -4.45 -0.82 10.50
N LYS A 51 -4.99 -1.68 11.35
CA LYS A 51 -5.31 -3.07 10.96
C LYS A 51 -6.60 -3.11 10.11
N THR A 52 -6.59 -3.91 9.05
CA THR A 52 -7.77 -4.24 8.23
C THR A 52 -8.58 -5.33 8.93
N ARG A 53 -9.73 -5.66 8.36
CA ARG A 53 -10.70 -6.60 8.95
C ARG A 53 -10.16 -8.03 9.17
N THR A 54 -9.13 -8.46 8.44
CA THR A 54 -8.43 -9.75 8.63
C THR A 54 -7.25 -9.66 9.61
N GLY A 55 -7.02 -8.48 10.19
CA GLY A 55 -5.90 -8.14 11.06
C GLY A 55 -4.85 -7.24 10.40
N ASN A 56 -4.83 -7.12 9.07
CA ASN A 56 -3.68 -6.63 8.30
C ASN A 56 -3.37 -5.14 8.38
N LEU A 57 -2.16 -4.74 8.73
CA LEU A 57 -1.83 -3.34 8.86
C LEU A 57 -1.69 -2.60 7.53
N LYS A 58 -2.62 -1.70 7.32
CA LYS A 58 -2.67 -0.66 6.32
C LYS A 58 -1.87 0.57 6.70
N ALA A 59 -1.14 1.07 5.71
CA ALA A 59 0.21 1.53 5.94
C ALA A 59 0.65 2.51 4.83
N LEU A 60 0.79 3.80 5.12
CA LEU A 60 0.79 4.84 4.08
C LEU A 60 2.15 5.15 3.44
N GLN A 61 2.41 4.74 2.21
CA GLN A 61 3.74 4.90 1.56
C GLN A 61 3.98 6.22 0.85
N GLY A 62 2.92 6.89 0.44
CA GLY A 62 3.02 7.88 -0.61
C GLY A 62 1.65 8.22 -1.10
N ILE A 63 1.61 9.06 -2.12
CA ILE A 63 0.40 9.43 -2.83
C ILE A 63 0.69 9.24 -4.30
N ASN A 64 -0.24 8.67 -5.05
CA ASN A 64 -0.04 8.48 -6.48
C ASN A 64 -0.22 9.83 -7.19
N SER A 65 -0.02 9.85 -8.50
CA SER A 65 -0.12 11.05 -9.34
C SER A 65 -1.49 11.75 -9.32
N LEU A 66 -2.49 11.16 -8.64
CA LEU A 66 -3.85 11.69 -8.48
C LEU A 66 -4.14 12.14 -7.03
N GLY A 67 -3.14 12.19 -6.15
CA GLY A 67 -3.30 12.68 -4.77
C GLY A 67 -4.14 11.77 -3.85
N PHE A 68 -4.29 10.49 -4.19
CA PHE A 68 -4.86 9.50 -3.28
C PHE A 68 -3.77 8.88 -2.42
N PRO A 69 -4.07 8.49 -1.17
CA PRO A 69 -3.08 7.82 -0.36
C PRO A 69 -2.78 6.47 -0.99
N VAL A 70 -1.52 6.26 -1.30
CA VAL A 70 -1.01 4.93 -1.53
C VAL A 70 -0.81 4.29 -0.17
N TYR A 71 -1.91 3.80 0.36
CA TYR A 71 -1.88 2.81 1.41
C TYR A 71 -1.40 1.51 0.82
N LEU A 72 -0.26 1.04 1.27
CA LEU A 72 -0.06 -0.38 1.26
C LEU A 72 -0.89 -0.92 2.42
N VAL A 73 -1.88 -1.77 2.17
CA VAL A 73 -2.34 -2.70 3.19
C VAL A 73 -1.21 -3.72 3.41
N THR A 74 -0.99 -4.30 4.60
CA THR A 74 -0.23 -5.56 4.71
C THR A 74 -1.07 -6.66 4.10
N HIS A 75 -1.32 -6.56 2.81
CA HIS A 75 -1.48 -7.71 1.97
C HIS A 75 -0.17 -7.85 1.23
N ASN A 76 0.96 -7.77 1.94
CA ASN A 76 2.12 -7.29 1.24
C ASN A 76 3.44 -7.53 2.00
N ASN A 77 4.29 -8.38 1.43
CA ASN A 77 5.66 -8.59 1.86
C ASN A 77 6.56 -7.34 1.68
N THR A 78 6.18 -6.37 0.83
CA THR A 78 6.90 -5.09 0.70
C THR A 78 6.76 -4.11 1.88
N ILE A 79 5.73 -4.22 2.73
CA ILE A 79 5.63 -3.47 4.00
C ILE A 79 6.51 -4.12 5.02
N SER A 80 6.55 -5.45 5.08
CA SER A 80 7.55 -6.12 5.88
C SER A 80 8.94 -5.63 5.43
N ALA A 81 9.19 -5.54 4.12
CA ALA A 81 10.41 -4.95 3.57
C ALA A 81 10.60 -3.48 3.98
N ALA A 82 9.55 -2.66 4.06
CA ALA A 82 9.66 -1.26 4.47
C ALA A 82 9.85 -1.09 5.99
N THR A 83 9.25 -1.97 6.79
CA THR A 83 9.33 -2.04 8.25
C THR A 83 10.76 -2.17 8.68
N ILE A 84 11.49 -3.11 8.08
CA ILE A 84 12.89 -3.36 8.37
C ILE A 84 13.85 -2.65 7.40
N GLY A 85 13.33 -1.81 6.50
CA GLY A 85 14.11 -1.00 5.56
C GLY A 85 14.73 -1.72 4.36
N THR A 86 14.39 -2.99 4.11
CA THR A 86 14.82 -3.79 2.96
C THR A 86 14.43 -3.15 1.62
N ASN A 87 13.28 -2.47 1.56
CA ASN A 87 12.88 -1.73 0.36
C ASN A 87 13.90 -0.65 -0.06
N ALA A 88 14.68 -0.12 0.89
CA ALA A 88 15.69 0.91 0.60
C ALA A 88 16.94 0.35 -0.09
N VAL A 89 17.21 -0.95 0.05
CA VAL A 89 18.36 -1.61 -0.59
C VAL A 89 17.99 -2.32 -1.89
N GLN A 90 16.71 -2.61 -2.10
CA GLN A 90 16.17 -3.22 -3.33
C GLN A 90 16.29 -2.29 -4.56
N PRO A 91 16.11 -2.79 -5.80
CA PRO A 91 16.14 -1.96 -7.00
C PRO A 91 15.15 -0.81 -6.95
N GLY A 92 15.66 0.40 -7.20
CA GLY A 92 14.90 1.65 -7.07
C GLY A 92 14.73 2.15 -5.63
N GLY A 93 15.32 1.49 -4.63
CA GLY A 93 15.32 1.91 -3.23
C GLY A 93 16.21 3.13 -2.96
N ALA A 94 15.93 3.84 -1.87
CA ALA A 94 16.57 5.12 -1.52
C ALA A 94 18.11 5.07 -1.39
N LEU A 95 18.70 3.90 -1.12
CA LEU A 95 20.17 3.75 -1.05
C LEU A 95 20.81 3.41 -2.41
N GLY A 96 20.03 3.18 -3.46
CA GLY A 96 20.55 2.94 -4.82
C GLY A 96 21.38 1.65 -4.99
N LEU A 97 21.30 0.72 -4.04
CA LEU A 97 22.16 -0.48 -4.03
C LEU A 97 21.68 -1.58 -5.00
N ASN A 98 20.40 -1.58 -5.36
CA ASN A 98 19.79 -2.51 -6.30
C ASN A 98 19.98 -3.99 -5.96
N LEU A 99 19.95 -4.35 -4.67
CA LEU A 99 20.09 -5.71 -4.17
C LEU A 99 18.81 -6.51 -4.36
N SER A 100 18.88 -7.72 -4.91
CA SER A 100 17.68 -8.53 -5.14
C SER A 100 17.88 -10.03 -4.94
N GLY A 101 19.08 -10.45 -4.52
CA GLY A 101 19.49 -11.85 -4.44
C GLY A 101 19.91 -12.43 -5.79
N SER A 102 19.97 -11.62 -6.84
CA SER A 102 20.30 -12.05 -8.20
C SER A 102 21.79 -12.33 -8.42
N SER A 103 22.66 -11.85 -7.54
CA SER A 103 24.11 -12.03 -7.67
C SER A 103 24.49 -13.51 -7.71
N THR A 104 25.43 -13.86 -8.60
CA THR A 104 25.95 -15.23 -8.72
C THR A 104 26.64 -15.71 -7.44
N TYR A 105 27.13 -14.80 -6.59
CA TYR A 105 27.68 -15.15 -5.27
C TYR A 105 26.66 -15.84 -4.38
N MET A 106 25.37 -15.56 -4.59
CA MET A 106 24.29 -15.95 -3.68
C MET A 106 23.67 -17.32 -4.04
N ASN A 107 23.95 -17.87 -5.22
CA ASN A 107 23.36 -19.13 -5.68
C ASN A 107 23.59 -20.29 -4.68
N ASN A 108 22.52 -21.03 -4.37
CA ASN A 108 22.51 -22.16 -3.43
C ASN A 108 22.92 -21.81 -1.99
N LYS A 109 22.76 -20.55 -1.57
CA LYS A 109 23.14 -20.07 -0.22
C LYS A 109 21.97 -19.87 0.75
N LEU A 110 20.73 -20.15 0.32
CA LEU A 110 19.50 -19.94 1.10
C LEU A 110 18.69 -21.25 1.26
N GLY A 111 18.28 -21.55 2.49
CA GLY A 111 17.44 -22.70 2.83
C GLY A 111 16.19 -22.35 3.66
N ILE A 112 15.21 -23.26 3.67
CA ILE A 112 14.01 -23.20 4.51
C ILE A 112 13.73 -24.58 5.13
N TRP A 113 13.46 -24.60 6.44
CA TRP A 113 12.86 -25.73 7.16
C TRP A 113 11.51 -25.29 7.72
N ASP A 114 10.46 -26.07 7.43
CA ASP A 114 9.07 -25.70 7.74
C ASP A 114 8.18 -26.96 7.85
N GLY A 115 6.88 -26.85 8.14
CA GLY A 115 6.02 -28.03 8.35
C GLY A 115 5.75 -28.89 7.11
N GLY A 116 6.17 -28.47 5.91
CA GLY A 116 5.92 -29.19 4.67
C GLY A 116 6.61 -28.58 3.44
N SER A 117 6.23 -29.06 2.25
CA SER A 117 6.82 -28.61 0.98
C SER A 117 6.22 -27.29 0.48
N VAL A 118 7.03 -26.51 -0.23
CA VAL A 118 6.60 -25.30 -0.95
C VAL A 118 5.82 -25.66 -2.22
N TYR A 119 4.70 -24.97 -2.46
CA TYR A 119 3.96 -25.07 -3.73
C TYR A 119 4.71 -24.39 -4.89
N SER A 120 5.69 -25.10 -5.46
CA SER A 120 6.60 -24.57 -6.48
C SER A 120 5.94 -24.14 -7.80
N SER A 121 4.70 -24.57 -8.06
CA SER A 121 3.92 -24.19 -9.25
C SER A 121 3.22 -22.83 -9.12
N HIS A 122 3.32 -22.17 -7.97
CA HIS A 122 2.80 -20.81 -7.78
C HIS A 122 3.46 -19.82 -8.75
N VAL A 123 2.71 -18.87 -9.31
CA VAL A 123 3.20 -17.94 -10.34
C VAL A 123 4.36 -17.07 -9.87
N GLU A 124 4.39 -16.75 -8.57
CA GLU A 124 5.51 -16.04 -7.92
C GLU A 124 6.85 -16.78 -7.97
N PHE A 125 6.84 -18.09 -8.23
CA PHE A 125 8.04 -18.91 -8.33
C PHE A 125 8.38 -19.31 -9.76
N GLY A 126 7.56 -18.93 -10.75
CA GLY A 126 7.76 -19.35 -12.14
C GLY A 126 9.14 -18.95 -12.67
N GLY A 127 10.01 -19.91 -13.02
CA GLY A 127 11.39 -19.66 -13.45
C GLY A 127 12.43 -19.61 -12.32
N LYS A 128 12.06 -19.96 -11.08
CA LYS A 128 12.98 -20.28 -9.98
C LYS A 128 13.08 -21.79 -9.79
N THR A 129 14.16 -22.24 -9.17
CA THR A 129 14.33 -23.65 -8.78
C THR A 129 14.07 -23.79 -7.28
N ILE A 130 12.95 -24.42 -6.93
CA ILE A 130 12.64 -24.77 -5.54
C ILE A 130 12.79 -26.28 -5.41
N THR A 131 13.76 -26.72 -4.59
CA THR A 131 14.07 -28.14 -4.42
C THR A 131 13.58 -28.61 -3.06
N SER A 132 12.45 -29.33 -3.02
CA SER A 132 12.03 -30.09 -1.83
C SER A 132 12.89 -31.34 -1.68
N LYS A 133 13.41 -31.59 -0.48
CA LYS A 133 14.39 -32.66 -0.21
C LYS A 133 13.77 -33.92 0.40
N ASP A 134 12.65 -33.80 1.11
CA ASP A 134 12.14 -34.88 1.97
C ASP A 134 10.76 -35.43 1.53
N GLY A 135 10.22 -34.95 0.40
CA GLY A 135 8.99 -35.51 -0.19
C GLY A 135 7.71 -35.19 0.59
N ALA A 136 7.76 -34.23 1.53
CA ALA A 136 6.62 -33.78 2.33
C ALA A 136 5.47 -33.19 1.49
N SER A 137 4.25 -33.23 2.02
CA SER A 137 3.09 -32.63 1.37
C SER A 137 3.18 -31.10 1.30
N VAL A 138 2.55 -30.52 0.26
CA VAL A 138 2.47 -29.06 0.11
C VAL A 138 1.61 -28.45 1.22
N LEU A 139 2.09 -27.37 1.84
CA LEU A 139 1.37 -26.63 2.89
C LEU A 139 1.34 -25.12 2.62
N ASP A 140 0.26 -24.46 3.07
CA ASP A 140 0.11 -23.00 3.04
C ASP A 140 1.21 -22.31 3.83
N HIS A 141 1.54 -22.81 5.02
CA HIS A 141 2.56 -22.21 5.88
C HIS A 141 3.93 -22.13 5.18
N SER A 142 4.45 -23.28 4.72
CA SER A 142 5.76 -23.37 4.07
C SER A 142 5.81 -22.58 2.76
N THR A 143 4.72 -22.61 1.98
CA THR A 143 4.58 -21.81 0.76
C THR A 143 4.62 -20.32 1.08
N HIS A 144 3.89 -19.88 2.09
CA HIS A 144 3.84 -18.49 2.53
C HIS A 144 5.22 -17.99 2.99
N VAL A 145 5.91 -18.75 3.85
CA VAL A 145 7.26 -18.44 4.34
C VAL A 145 8.26 -18.34 3.18
N ALA A 146 8.23 -19.26 2.23
CA ALA A 146 9.08 -19.21 1.04
C ALA A 146 8.79 -17.97 0.17
N GLY A 147 7.53 -17.63 -0.03
CA GLY A 147 7.14 -16.41 -0.75
C GLY A 147 7.63 -15.14 -0.05
N THR A 148 7.63 -15.11 1.29
CA THR A 148 8.12 -13.98 2.09
C THR A 148 9.61 -13.74 1.81
N MET A 149 10.40 -14.79 1.61
CA MET A 149 11.81 -14.65 1.24
C MET A 149 12.02 -14.31 -0.24
N ILE A 150 11.37 -15.04 -1.16
CA ILE A 150 11.83 -15.09 -2.57
C ILE A 150 10.76 -14.91 -3.64
N ALA A 151 9.50 -14.59 -3.32
CA ALA A 151 8.47 -14.35 -4.35
C ALA A 151 8.92 -13.25 -5.34
N LYS A 152 8.69 -13.45 -6.64
CA LYS A 152 9.14 -12.51 -7.69
C LYS A 152 8.51 -11.12 -7.58
N GLY A 153 7.31 -11.04 -7.01
CA GLY A 153 6.45 -9.88 -7.09
C GLY A 153 5.71 -9.79 -8.41
N VAL A 154 5.24 -10.92 -8.95
CA VAL A 154 4.26 -10.94 -10.07
C VAL A 154 3.03 -10.16 -9.64
N TYR A 155 2.54 -10.45 -8.44
CA TYR A 155 1.76 -9.53 -7.65
C TYR A 155 2.72 -8.70 -6.79
N GLY A 156 2.99 -7.46 -7.22
CA GLY A 156 3.94 -6.56 -6.58
C GLY A 156 3.85 -6.51 -5.04
N PRO A 157 2.65 -6.50 -4.43
CA PRO A 157 2.50 -6.57 -2.98
C PRO A 157 3.14 -7.80 -2.32
N ALA A 158 3.08 -8.98 -2.92
CA ALA A 158 3.63 -10.22 -2.37
C ALA A 158 5.15 -10.38 -2.59
N ARG A 159 5.84 -9.40 -3.18
CA ARG A 159 7.26 -9.50 -3.54
C ARG A 159 8.16 -9.85 -2.35
N GLY A 160 8.94 -10.92 -2.53
CA GLY A 160 10.03 -11.41 -1.66
C GLY A 160 11.04 -10.34 -1.25
N MET A 161 11.64 -10.49 -0.06
CA MET A 161 12.80 -9.69 0.33
C MET A 161 13.94 -9.83 -0.67
N ALA A 162 14.27 -11.06 -1.08
CA ALA A 162 15.25 -11.40 -2.09
C ALA A 162 14.56 -11.94 -3.35
N PHE A 163 13.72 -11.11 -3.96
CA PHE A 163 12.78 -11.49 -5.02
C PHE A 163 13.40 -12.03 -6.32
N ASN A 164 14.69 -11.80 -6.58
CA ASN A 164 15.40 -12.39 -7.73
C ASN A 164 16.30 -13.57 -7.37
N THR A 165 16.26 -14.06 -6.13
CA THR A 165 16.98 -15.29 -5.77
C THR A 165 16.54 -16.45 -6.66
N PRO A 166 17.45 -17.10 -7.40
CA PRO A 166 17.08 -18.10 -8.41
C PRO A 166 16.84 -19.49 -7.83
N VAL A 167 17.41 -19.80 -6.66
CA VAL A 167 17.35 -21.14 -6.04
C VAL A 167 16.99 -21.04 -4.56
N LEU A 168 16.04 -21.86 -4.13
CA LEU A 168 15.71 -22.11 -2.72
C LEU A 168 15.74 -23.63 -2.46
N SER A 169 16.45 -24.03 -1.42
CA SER A 169 16.40 -25.42 -0.93
C SER A 169 15.41 -25.52 0.21
N SER A 170 14.53 -26.53 0.19
CA SER A 170 13.42 -26.68 1.11
C SER A 170 13.42 -28.07 1.73
N TRP A 171 13.23 -28.11 3.04
CA TRP A 171 13.07 -29.30 3.87
C TRP A 171 11.78 -29.17 4.68
N ASP A 172 11.23 -30.30 5.13
CA ASP A 172 10.33 -30.25 6.27
C ASP A 172 11.14 -30.00 7.57
N PHE A 173 10.51 -29.84 8.72
CA PHE A 173 11.19 -29.55 9.98
C PHE A 173 11.70 -30.82 10.68
N ASP A 174 11.48 -32.00 10.10
CA ASP A 174 11.86 -33.25 10.71
C ASP A 174 13.38 -33.42 10.55
N ASN A 175 14.06 -33.94 11.56
CA ASN A 175 15.50 -34.24 11.48
C ASN A 175 16.44 -33.04 11.14
N ASP A 176 15.99 -31.82 11.41
CA ASP A 176 16.65 -30.55 11.08
C ASP A 176 18.15 -30.46 11.39
N VAL A 177 18.61 -30.94 12.55
CA VAL A 177 20.04 -30.90 12.95
C VAL A 177 20.92 -31.60 11.92
N SER A 178 20.51 -32.78 11.45
CA SER A 178 21.28 -33.56 10.47
C SER A 178 21.33 -32.83 9.12
N GLU A 179 20.19 -32.31 8.69
CA GLU A 179 20.03 -31.68 7.39
C GLU A 179 20.71 -30.32 7.31
N MET A 180 20.55 -29.49 8.34
CA MET A 180 21.28 -28.23 8.47
C MET A 180 22.79 -28.47 8.45
N SER A 181 23.28 -29.50 9.16
CA SER A 181 24.70 -29.85 9.16
C SER A 181 25.20 -30.18 7.75
N ALA A 182 24.44 -30.99 7.00
CA ALA A 182 24.78 -31.35 5.62
C ALA A 182 24.70 -30.15 4.67
N ALA A 183 23.67 -29.31 4.81
CA ALA A 183 23.46 -28.11 4.02
C ALA A 183 24.58 -27.08 4.24
N ALA A 184 24.92 -26.81 5.50
CA ALA A 184 26.02 -25.92 5.88
C ALA A 184 27.37 -26.43 5.34
N ALA A 185 27.62 -27.75 5.35
CA ALA A 185 28.82 -28.35 4.76
C ALA A 185 28.94 -28.13 3.24
N THR A 186 27.83 -27.95 2.54
CA THR A 186 27.80 -27.56 1.11
C THR A 186 27.86 -26.04 0.89
N GLY A 187 28.06 -25.29 1.96
CA GLY A 187 28.30 -23.86 1.95
C GLY A 187 27.05 -23.00 2.03
N MET A 188 25.94 -23.46 2.62
CA MET A 188 24.78 -22.62 2.93
C MET A 188 25.20 -21.43 3.82
N LEU A 189 24.64 -20.24 3.56
CA LEU A 189 24.93 -19.04 4.36
C LEU A 189 23.79 -18.69 5.30
N LEU A 190 22.54 -18.82 4.86
CA LEU A 190 21.38 -18.48 5.66
C LEU A 190 20.27 -19.53 5.52
N SER A 191 19.57 -19.78 6.61
CA SER A 191 18.34 -20.58 6.63
C SER A 191 17.26 -19.89 7.46
N ASN A 192 16.00 -20.16 7.10
CA ASN A 192 14.84 -19.78 7.88
C ASN A 192 14.20 -21.00 8.54
N HIS A 193 13.87 -20.88 9.82
CA HIS A 193 13.19 -21.88 10.64
C HIS A 193 11.96 -21.23 11.30
N SER A 194 10.79 -21.46 10.72
CA SER A 194 9.52 -20.85 11.16
C SER A 194 8.64 -21.83 11.94
N TYR A 195 9.27 -22.52 12.88
CA TYR A 195 8.67 -23.50 13.79
C TYR A 195 9.37 -23.42 15.14
N GLY A 196 8.86 -24.15 16.12
CA GLY A 196 9.46 -24.29 17.44
C GLY A 196 8.74 -25.37 18.23
N ASP A 197 9.31 -25.74 19.37
CA ASP A 197 8.68 -26.75 20.23
C ASP A 197 7.45 -26.16 20.95
N VAL A 198 6.39 -26.96 21.07
CA VAL A 198 5.20 -26.61 21.85
C VAL A 198 5.57 -26.62 23.33
N ALA A 199 5.27 -25.52 24.04
CA ALA A 199 5.53 -25.36 25.46
C ALA A 199 4.36 -24.63 26.15
N GLY A 200 4.08 -25.00 27.40
CA GLY A 200 3.00 -24.43 28.19
C GLY A 200 1.61 -24.83 27.70
N TRP A 201 0.72 -23.86 27.52
CA TRP A 201 -0.62 -24.09 26.97
C TRP A 201 -0.64 -24.09 25.45
N GLU A 202 -1.40 -25.02 24.86
CA GLU A 202 -1.75 -25.00 23.43
C GLU A 202 -3.16 -25.58 23.21
N TYR A 203 -3.86 -25.11 22.19
CA TYR A 203 -5.22 -25.59 21.88
C TYR A 203 -5.18 -26.57 20.70
N ASP A 204 -5.51 -27.83 20.95
CA ASP A 204 -5.62 -28.82 19.89
C ASP A 204 -7.00 -28.70 19.22
N SER A 205 -7.02 -28.08 18.06
CA SER A 205 -8.23 -27.91 17.24
C SER A 205 -8.80 -29.23 16.71
N SER A 206 -7.99 -30.30 16.62
CA SER A 206 -8.43 -31.60 16.09
C SER A 206 -9.24 -32.39 17.12
N THR A 207 -8.88 -32.27 18.40
CA THR A 207 -9.56 -32.91 19.53
C THR A 207 -10.53 -31.96 20.24
N GLY A 208 -10.39 -30.64 20.02
CA GLY A 208 -11.32 -29.61 20.49
C GLY A 208 -11.10 -29.18 21.93
N HIS A 209 -9.92 -29.41 22.52
CA HIS A 209 -9.64 -29.10 23.92
C HIS A 209 -8.29 -28.40 24.13
N TRP A 210 -8.14 -27.77 25.28
CA TRP A 210 -6.87 -27.18 25.71
C TRP A 210 -5.96 -28.23 26.35
N GLU A 211 -4.69 -28.20 25.97
CA GLU A 211 -3.65 -29.08 26.48
C GLU A 211 -2.57 -28.27 27.22
N TRP A 212 -2.12 -28.81 28.35
CA TRP A 212 -0.95 -28.36 29.10
C TRP A 212 0.21 -29.30 28.85
N TYR A 213 1.28 -28.77 28.24
CA TYR A 213 2.50 -29.49 27.90
C TYR A 213 3.57 -29.45 29.01
N GLY A 214 3.37 -28.63 30.05
CA GLY A 214 4.23 -28.69 31.24
C GLY A 214 4.04 -30.00 32.04
N LEU A 215 5.04 -30.38 32.84
CA LEU A 215 4.95 -31.63 33.59
C LEU A 215 3.86 -31.55 34.67
N PRO A 216 3.21 -32.68 35.02
CA PRO A 216 2.17 -32.69 36.03
C PRO A 216 2.66 -32.16 37.39
N GLY A 217 2.00 -31.12 37.90
CA GLY A 217 2.33 -30.46 39.16
C GLY A 217 3.12 -29.15 39.00
N ASP A 218 3.63 -28.84 37.80
CA ASP A 218 4.37 -27.62 37.54
C ASP A 218 3.43 -26.42 37.35
N THR A 219 3.89 -25.22 37.71
CA THR A 219 3.16 -23.95 37.57
C THR A 219 3.50 -23.21 36.28
N VAL A 220 4.64 -23.54 35.68
CA VAL A 220 5.18 -23.06 34.39
C VAL A 220 5.77 -24.28 33.68
N ASP A 221 5.83 -24.28 32.36
CA ASP A 221 6.53 -25.33 31.63
C ASP A 221 8.04 -25.07 31.65
N TYR A 222 8.84 -26.09 31.97
CA TYR A 222 10.30 -25.97 32.02
C TYR A 222 10.93 -25.83 30.64
N ASN A 223 10.19 -26.08 29.55
CA ASN A 223 10.68 -25.92 28.18
C ASN A 223 10.80 -24.46 27.73
N PHE A 224 10.16 -23.53 28.44
CA PHE A 224 10.39 -22.11 28.21
C PHE A 224 11.75 -21.69 28.74
N GLY A 225 12.46 -20.87 27.95
CA GLY A 225 13.81 -20.41 28.26
C GLY A 225 14.90 -21.50 28.22
N PHE A 226 14.52 -22.75 27.99
CA PHE A 226 15.33 -23.93 28.28
C PHE A 226 16.41 -24.20 27.24
N TYR A 227 17.63 -24.50 27.69
CA TYR A 227 18.73 -24.91 26.81
C TYR A 227 18.94 -26.42 26.90
N ASP A 228 18.35 -27.15 25.97
CA ASP A 228 18.35 -28.62 25.92
C ASP A 228 19.47 -29.18 25.00
N SER A 229 19.46 -30.50 24.79
CA SER A 229 20.42 -31.18 23.92
C SER A 229 20.26 -30.83 22.43
N ARG A 230 19.03 -30.55 21.95
CA ARG A 230 18.79 -30.13 20.56
C ARG A 230 19.28 -28.70 20.33
N THR A 231 19.00 -27.80 21.27
CA THR A 231 19.51 -26.42 21.29
C THR A 231 21.05 -26.39 21.32
N GLN A 232 21.66 -27.27 22.11
CA GLN A 232 23.12 -27.47 22.09
C GLN A 232 23.63 -27.89 20.70
N ALA A 233 22.92 -28.80 20.04
CA ALA A 233 23.30 -29.26 18.71
C ALA A 233 23.22 -28.13 17.67
N TRP A 234 22.22 -27.23 17.75
CA TRP A 234 22.12 -26.04 16.90
C TRP A 234 23.31 -25.10 17.08
N ASP A 235 23.69 -24.79 18.34
CA ASP A 235 24.90 -24.01 18.61
C ASP A 235 26.16 -24.67 18.04
N ARG A 236 26.25 -26.00 18.12
CA ARG A 236 27.36 -26.79 17.57
C ARG A 236 27.39 -26.73 16.04
N VAL A 237 26.24 -26.73 15.36
CA VAL A 237 26.16 -26.55 13.90
C VAL A 237 26.69 -25.17 13.52
N ALA A 238 26.17 -24.11 14.15
CA ALA A 238 26.61 -22.74 13.87
C ALA A 238 28.10 -22.52 14.19
N TYR A 239 28.61 -23.11 15.28
CA TYR A 239 30.03 -23.02 15.63
C TYR A 239 30.95 -23.69 14.59
N ASN A 240 30.56 -24.85 14.08
CA ASN A 240 31.34 -25.57 13.06
C ASN A 240 31.15 -25.00 11.64
N ALA A 241 30.09 -24.22 11.41
CA ALA A 241 29.81 -23.53 10.16
C ALA A 241 29.81 -22.00 10.37
N PRO A 242 31.00 -21.36 10.51
CA PRO A 242 31.12 -19.98 10.99
C PRO A 242 30.51 -18.89 10.08
N TYR A 243 30.10 -19.24 8.85
CA TYR A 243 29.42 -18.35 7.90
C TYR A 243 27.92 -18.63 7.78
N TYR A 244 27.42 -19.72 8.40
CA TYR A 244 26.03 -20.12 8.35
C TYR A 244 25.25 -19.51 9.52
N LEU A 245 24.34 -18.59 9.21
CA LEU A 245 23.43 -17.99 10.17
C LEU A 245 22.06 -18.67 10.08
N ILE A 246 21.69 -19.34 11.16
CA ILE A 246 20.35 -19.92 11.36
C ILE A 246 19.45 -18.80 11.89
N VAL A 247 18.31 -18.56 11.24
CA VAL A 247 17.31 -17.58 11.68
C VAL A 247 16.05 -18.33 12.09
N GLU A 248 15.58 -18.12 13.32
CA GLU A 248 14.44 -18.83 13.90
C GLU A 248 13.37 -17.88 14.41
N SER A 249 12.10 -18.24 14.26
CA SER A 249 10.97 -17.53 14.88
C SER A 249 11.00 -17.64 16.41
N ALA A 250 10.71 -16.56 17.12
CA ALA A 250 10.72 -16.56 18.60
C ALA A 250 9.61 -17.41 19.25
N GLY A 251 8.54 -17.73 18.51
CA GLY A 251 7.37 -18.43 19.03
C GLY A 251 6.15 -17.52 19.20
N ASN A 252 4.96 -18.13 19.24
CA ASN A 252 3.66 -17.45 19.32
C ASN A 252 2.90 -17.76 20.63
N SER A 253 3.61 -18.27 21.65
CA SER A 253 3.00 -18.85 22.85
C SER A 253 2.20 -17.82 23.66
N ARG A 254 2.50 -16.52 23.50
CA ARG A 254 1.89 -15.43 24.28
C ARG A 254 0.38 -15.29 24.13
N SER A 255 -0.17 -15.78 23.02
CA SER A 255 -1.62 -15.82 22.79
C SER A 255 -2.29 -17.13 23.23
N SER A 256 -1.52 -18.17 23.54
CA SER A 256 -2.02 -19.48 24.00
C SER A 256 -2.07 -19.50 25.53
N ASN A 257 -3.12 -18.95 26.15
CA ASN A 257 -3.17 -18.77 27.62
C ASN A 257 -3.93 -19.87 28.39
N GLY A 258 -4.30 -20.96 27.71
CA GLY A 258 -5.10 -22.02 28.31
C GLY A 258 -6.57 -21.66 28.51
N PRO A 259 -7.39 -22.60 29.01
CA PRO A 259 -8.78 -22.34 29.33
C PRO A 259 -8.89 -21.48 30.60
N ALA A 260 -10.01 -20.81 30.81
CA ALA A 260 -10.21 -20.04 32.06
C ALA A 260 -10.03 -20.93 33.30
N VAL A 261 -9.55 -20.36 34.41
CA VAL A 261 -9.43 -21.08 35.69
C VAL A 261 -10.79 -21.72 36.06
N GLY A 262 -10.77 -23.01 36.41
CA GLY A 262 -11.97 -23.79 36.68
C GLY A 262 -12.56 -24.53 35.47
N GLN A 263 -12.14 -24.24 34.24
CA GLN A 263 -12.55 -24.98 33.04
C GLN A 263 -11.68 -26.22 32.83
N THR A 264 -12.24 -27.24 32.17
CA THR A 264 -11.53 -28.49 31.93
C THR A 264 -10.30 -28.30 31.04
N TYR A 265 -9.21 -28.98 31.39
CA TYR A 265 -8.01 -29.07 30.56
C TYR A 265 -7.47 -30.51 30.49
N TYR A 266 -6.59 -30.74 29.53
CA TYR A 266 -5.90 -32.01 29.30
C TYR A 266 -4.40 -31.82 29.49
N GLY A 267 -3.69 -32.88 29.86
CA GLY A 267 -2.25 -32.84 30.03
C GLY A 267 -1.70 -34.21 30.42
N TYR A 268 -0.39 -34.30 30.60
CA TYR A 268 0.26 -35.59 30.90
C TYR A 268 -0.32 -36.26 32.16
N ALA A 269 -0.45 -37.58 32.11
CA ALA A 269 -1.01 -38.37 33.19
C ALA A 269 -0.17 -38.25 34.47
N THR A 270 1.15 -38.49 34.35
CA THR A 270 2.15 -38.33 35.42
C THR A 270 3.47 -37.85 34.80
N LYS A 271 4.47 -37.48 35.62
CA LYS A 271 5.81 -37.09 35.12
C LYS A 271 6.54 -38.22 34.37
N THR A 272 6.06 -39.46 34.46
CA THR A 272 6.65 -40.65 33.80
C THR A 272 5.71 -41.33 32.82
N ASN A 273 4.47 -40.85 32.68
CA ASN A 273 3.48 -41.36 31.75
C ASN A 273 3.02 -40.22 30.83
N THR A 274 3.46 -40.29 29.59
CA THR A 274 3.28 -39.28 28.55
C THR A 274 1.90 -39.29 27.89
N SER A 275 0.97 -40.12 28.36
CA SER A 275 -0.41 -40.10 27.84
C SER A 275 -1.11 -38.80 28.26
N ILE A 276 -1.71 -38.10 27.31
CA ILE A 276 -2.56 -36.94 27.57
C ILE A 276 -3.93 -37.42 28.06
N ILE A 277 -4.33 -36.98 29.25
CA ILE A 277 -5.61 -37.33 29.88
C ILE A 277 -6.34 -36.07 30.33
N ASN A 278 -7.65 -36.18 30.53
CA ASN A 278 -8.44 -35.14 31.17
C ASN A 278 -7.95 -34.94 32.62
N LYS A 279 -7.52 -33.72 32.96
CA LYS A 279 -6.99 -33.36 34.28
C LYS A 279 -8.04 -32.70 35.18
N GLY A 280 -9.28 -32.61 34.73
CA GLY A 280 -10.35 -31.89 35.41
C GLY A 280 -10.21 -30.37 35.26
N PRO A 281 -10.76 -29.57 36.19
CA PRO A 281 -10.73 -28.12 36.11
C PRO A 281 -9.30 -27.57 36.28
N ARG A 282 -8.93 -26.59 35.45
CA ARG A 282 -7.65 -25.88 35.52
C ARG A 282 -7.49 -25.22 36.90
N PRO A 283 -6.40 -25.50 37.64
CA PRO A 283 -6.11 -24.83 38.89
C PRO A 283 -5.52 -23.43 38.64
N ALA A 284 -5.68 -22.51 39.62
CA ALA A 284 -5.27 -21.11 39.48
C ALA A 284 -3.74 -20.89 39.45
N ASN A 285 -2.95 -21.87 39.88
CA ASN A 285 -1.50 -21.76 40.01
C ASN A 285 -0.74 -22.10 38.72
N ILE A 286 -1.38 -22.71 37.71
CA ILE A 286 -0.76 -22.86 36.39
C ILE A 286 -0.87 -21.52 35.67
N SER A 287 0.28 -20.91 35.40
CA SER A 287 0.43 -19.62 34.74
C SER A 287 -0.18 -19.59 33.35
N ASN A 288 -0.52 -18.39 32.89
CA ASN A 288 -0.75 -18.12 31.47
C ASN A 288 0.61 -18.03 30.74
N ASN A 289 0.60 -18.13 29.42
CA ASN A 289 1.78 -17.90 28.61
C ASN A 289 1.98 -16.40 28.27
N ASP A 290 1.32 -15.47 28.96
CA ASP A 290 1.32 -14.03 28.65
C ASP A 290 2.42 -13.22 29.37
N GLY A 291 3.41 -13.91 29.94
CA GLY A 291 4.53 -13.34 30.69
C GLY A 291 5.82 -13.16 29.89
N TYR A 292 6.92 -12.96 30.64
CA TYR A 292 8.29 -13.12 30.14
C TYR A 292 8.71 -14.58 30.24
N ASP A 293 9.83 -14.93 29.62
CA ASP A 293 10.41 -16.28 29.66
C ASP A 293 9.47 -17.30 29.01
N ILE A 294 9.19 -17.09 27.72
CA ILE A 294 8.23 -17.90 26.94
C ILE A 294 8.74 -18.24 25.52
N ILE A 295 10.05 -18.15 25.30
CA ILE A 295 10.71 -18.65 24.08
C ILE A 295 11.12 -20.09 24.33
N SER A 296 10.66 -21.03 23.49
CA SER A 296 10.96 -22.45 23.66
C SER A 296 12.36 -22.80 23.15
N THR A 297 12.99 -23.77 23.85
CA THR A 297 14.14 -24.58 23.45
C THR A 297 15.05 -24.00 22.35
N THR A 298 14.90 -24.43 21.09
CA THR A 298 15.80 -24.10 19.98
C THR A 298 15.92 -22.59 19.76
N GLY A 299 14.83 -21.84 19.97
CA GLY A 299 14.80 -20.38 19.92
C GLY A 299 15.72 -19.71 20.95
N THR A 300 16.20 -20.46 21.94
CA THR A 300 17.15 -20.01 22.97
C THR A 300 18.61 -20.27 22.59
N ALA A 301 18.94 -20.86 21.43
CA ALA A 301 20.33 -21.08 21.04
C ALA A 301 21.12 -19.75 20.94
N LYS A 302 22.40 -19.77 21.34
CA LYS A 302 23.24 -18.56 21.41
C LYS A 302 23.60 -18.01 20.03
N ASN A 303 23.89 -18.92 19.10
CA ASN A 303 24.53 -18.60 17.83
C ASN A 303 23.56 -18.34 16.68
N ILE A 304 22.26 -18.54 16.90
CA ILE A 304 21.20 -18.23 15.93
C ILE A 304 20.75 -16.78 16.05
N LEU A 305 19.96 -16.32 15.10
CA LEU A 305 19.20 -15.08 15.20
C LEU A 305 17.72 -15.39 15.44
N THR A 306 17.25 -15.17 16.67
CA THR A 306 15.85 -15.38 17.05
C THR A 306 15.05 -14.12 16.78
N VAL A 307 13.94 -14.24 16.08
CA VAL A 307 13.16 -13.10 15.55
C VAL A 307 11.77 -13.05 16.17
N GLY A 308 11.51 -11.99 16.95
CA GLY A 308 10.17 -11.67 17.44
C GLY A 308 9.32 -10.96 16.39
N ALA A 309 8.04 -10.76 16.71
CA ALA A 309 7.09 -10.11 15.82
C ALA A 309 6.63 -8.76 16.38
N VAL A 310 6.61 -7.75 15.51
CA VAL A 310 5.96 -6.47 15.76
C VAL A 310 4.81 -6.25 14.80
N SER A 311 3.93 -5.34 15.20
CA SER A 311 3.02 -4.71 14.27
C SER A 311 3.83 -4.02 13.15
N PRO A 312 3.45 -4.22 11.90
CA PRO A 312 4.10 -3.64 10.72
C PRO A 312 4.29 -2.12 10.80
N LEU A 313 5.32 -1.68 10.08
CA LEU A 313 5.82 -0.32 10.04
C LEU A 313 6.02 0.15 8.59
N PRO A 314 4.96 0.55 7.84
CA PRO A 314 5.04 0.91 6.41
C PRO A 314 6.13 1.89 6.06
N ASN A 315 6.32 2.90 6.90
CA ASN A 315 7.21 4.00 6.60
C ASN A 315 8.56 3.82 7.31
N GLY A 316 8.84 2.60 7.76
CA GLY A 316 9.82 2.35 8.80
C GLY A 316 9.39 2.95 10.14
N PRO A 317 10.18 2.72 11.18
CA PRO A 317 10.02 3.40 12.47
C PRO A 317 10.53 4.85 12.39
N VAL A 318 9.83 5.79 13.05
CA VAL A 318 10.29 7.19 13.21
C VAL A 318 10.79 7.41 14.64
N ASN A 319 10.04 6.91 15.62
CA ASN A 319 10.39 6.92 17.04
C ASN A 319 10.29 5.50 17.65
N ARG A 320 11.01 5.25 18.75
CA ARG A 320 10.99 3.96 19.47
C ARG A 320 9.60 3.50 19.92
N THR A 321 8.67 4.43 20.11
CA THR A 321 7.28 4.17 20.53
C THR A 321 6.38 3.74 19.37
N ASP A 322 6.81 3.88 18.11
CA ASP A 322 6.05 3.44 16.94
C ASP A 322 6.09 1.92 16.75
N VAL A 323 7.09 1.27 17.35
CA VAL A 323 7.31 -0.17 17.28
C VAL A 323 6.46 -0.83 18.36
N ALA A 324 5.32 -1.37 17.96
CA ALA A 324 4.43 -2.10 18.86
C ALA A 324 4.65 -3.61 18.71
N VAL A 325 5.04 -4.29 19.78
CA VAL A 325 5.17 -5.76 19.79
C VAL A 325 3.83 -6.43 19.48
N SER A 326 3.88 -7.54 18.76
CA SER A 326 2.69 -8.34 18.46
C SER A 326 2.17 -9.06 19.70
N TYR A 327 0.85 -9.13 19.82
CA TYR A 327 0.19 -9.71 21.01
C TYR A 327 0.54 -11.19 21.24
N PHE A 328 0.93 -11.92 20.19
CA PHE A 328 1.32 -13.32 20.22
C PHE A 328 2.83 -13.54 20.39
N SER A 329 3.68 -12.54 20.15
CA SER A 329 5.15 -12.75 20.09
C SER A 329 5.68 -13.20 21.44
N SER A 330 6.41 -14.31 21.47
CA SER A 330 7.11 -14.77 22.66
C SER A 330 8.24 -13.81 23.07
N TRP A 331 8.43 -13.65 24.38
CA TRP A 331 9.43 -12.78 25.01
C TRP A 331 10.47 -13.62 25.77
N GLY A 332 11.69 -13.14 25.81
CA GLY A 332 12.71 -13.67 26.72
C GLY A 332 12.46 -13.24 28.17
N PRO A 333 13.46 -13.33 29.05
CA PRO A 333 14.80 -13.86 28.80
C PRO A 333 14.80 -15.36 28.48
N THR A 334 15.96 -15.92 28.15
CA THR A 334 16.17 -17.37 28.35
C THR A 334 16.30 -17.69 29.84
N ASP A 335 16.26 -18.97 30.21
CA ASP A 335 16.44 -19.43 31.61
C ASP A 335 17.74 -18.90 32.23
N ASP A 336 18.82 -18.87 31.43
CA ASP A 336 20.13 -18.38 31.86
C ASP A 336 20.28 -16.86 31.78
N GLY A 337 19.21 -16.14 31.41
CA GLY A 337 19.11 -14.69 31.43
C GLY A 337 19.62 -13.97 30.20
N ARG A 338 19.78 -14.67 29.06
CA ARG A 338 20.20 -14.05 27.80
C ARG A 338 19.06 -13.27 27.15
N ILE A 339 19.45 -12.30 26.35
CA ILE A 339 18.54 -11.45 25.58
C ILE A 339 17.99 -12.25 24.41
N LYS A 340 16.68 -12.54 24.46
CA LYS A 340 15.90 -13.10 23.37
C LYS A 340 14.51 -12.42 23.30
N PRO A 341 13.88 -12.25 22.13
CA PRO A 341 14.48 -12.47 20.80
C PRO A 341 15.72 -11.59 20.59
N ASP A 342 16.55 -11.89 19.59
CA ASP A 342 17.72 -11.04 19.31
C ASP A 342 17.27 -9.71 18.68
N ILE A 343 16.28 -9.79 17.79
CA ILE A 343 15.67 -8.64 17.10
C ILE A 343 14.19 -8.92 16.83
N VAL A 344 13.48 -7.91 16.36
CA VAL A 344 12.10 -8.04 15.86
C VAL A 344 11.97 -7.60 14.40
N ALA A 345 10.92 -8.10 13.75
CA ALA A 345 10.48 -7.66 12.43
C ALA A 345 8.95 -7.76 12.31
N ASP A 346 8.39 -7.26 11.21
CA ASP A 346 6.97 -7.39 10.91
C ASP A 346 6.56 -8.87 10.83
N GLY A 347 5.67 -9.28 11.74
CA GLY A 347 5.10 -10.63 11.75
C GLY A 347 3.58 -10.60 11.76
N GLU A 348 2.93 -9.43 11.71
CA GLU A 348 1.48 -9.39 11.70
C GLU A 348 0.96 -9.18 10.30
N ASN A 349 0.22 -10.18 9.85
CA ASN A 349 -0.57 -10.11 8.65
C ASN A 349 0.27 -9.85 7.41
N VAL A 350 1.33 -10.62 7.26
CA VAL A 350 2.14 -10.60 6.06
C VAL A 350 1.36 -11.34 4.98
N LEU A 351 1.23 -10.79 3.77
CA LEU A 351 0.73 -11.56 2.62
C LEU A 351 1.89 -12.16 1.88
N SER A 352 1.67 -13.40 1.49
CA SER A 352 2.55 -14.12 0.62
C SER A 352 1.74 -15.15 -0.18
N THR A 353 2.46 -16.04 -0.83
CA THR A 353 1.94 -17.10 -1.68
C THR A 353 1.15 -18.13 -0.89
N GLY A 354 0.05 -18.62 -1.47
CA GLY A 354 -0.81 -19.69 -0.95
C GLY A 354 -0.92 -20.88 -1.89
N VAL A 355 -1.65 -21.92 -1.47
CA VAL A 355 -1.70 -23.21 -2.18
C VAL A 355 -3.02 -23.49 -2.89
N SER A 356 -4.07 -22.68 -2.68
CA SER A 356 -5.40 -22.97 -3.24
C SER A 356 -5.47 -22.87 -4.78
N SER A 357 -4.53 -22.17 -5.41
CA SER A 357 -4.33 -22.13 -6.86
C SER A 357 -2.93 -21.56 -7.19
N PRO A 358 -2.45 -21.66 -8.44
CA PRO A 358 -1.20 -21.01 -8.85
C PRO A 358 -1.15 -19.49 -8.66
N ASN A 359 -2.29 -18.82 -8.52
CA ASN A 359 -2.41 -17.37 -8.31
C ASN A 359 -2.95 -17.04 -6.89
N SER A 360 -2.84 -17.98 -5.95
CA SER A 360 -3.42 -17.83 -4.62
C SER A 360 -2.51 -17.04 -3.69
N TYR A 361 -3.07 -16.06 -3.02
CA TYR A 361 -2.37 -15.34 -1.97
C TYR A 361 -3.20 -15.41 -0.70
N LEU A 362 -2.54 -15.59 0.44
CA LEU A 362 -3.17 -15.53 1.74
C LEU A 362 -2.34 -14.67 2.68
N THR A 363 -2.95 -14.26 3.76
CA THR A 363 -2.29 -13.50 4.81
C THR A 363 -2.19 -14.35 6.06
N LEU A 364 -0.99 -14.43 6.64
CA LEU A 364 -0.74 -15.07 7.92
C LEU A 364 -0.11 -14.09 8.93
N SER A 365 -0.33 -14.36 10.21
CA SER A 365 0.28 -13.65 11.34
C SER A 365 1.02 -14.64 12.23
N GLY A 366 2.25 -14.30 12.61
CA GLY A 366 3.10 -15.11 13.46
C GLY A 366 4.55 -14.64 13.40
N THR A 367 5.34 -15.02 14.40
CA THR A 367 6.81 -14.92 14.31
C THR A 367 7.37 -15.74 13.14
N SER A 368 6.61 -16.73 12.66
CA SER A 368 6.81 -17.44 11.39
C SER A 368 6.82 -16.54 10.16
N MET A 369 6.25 -15.33 10.21
CA MET A 369 6.27 -14.38 9.11
C MET A 369 7.37 -13.31 9.28
N SER A 370 7.78 -13.02 10.52
CA SER A 370 8.87 -12.08 10.82
C SER A 370 10.25 -12.70 10.55
N ALA A 371 10.47 -13.96 10.91
CA ALA A 371 11.71 -14.70 10.63
C ALA A 371 12.11 -14.73 9.13
N PRO A 372 11.24 -15.08 8.17
CA PRO A 372 11.62 -15.11 6.75
C PRO A 372 11.85 -13.72 6.18
N SER A 373 11.17 -12.70 6.73
CA SER A 373 11.40 -11.30 6.38
C SER A 373 12.82 -10.87 6.75
N VAL A 374 13.28 -11.23 7.95
CA VAL A 374 14.67 -11.01 8.37
C VAL A 374 15.63 -11.84 7.52
N THR A 375 15.38 -13.14 7.34
CA THR A 375 16.27 -14.05 6.61
C THR A 375 16.55 -13.56 5.19
N GLY A 376 15.51 -13.25 4.43
CA GLY A 376 15.66 -12.75 3.06
C GLY A 376 16.35 -11.38 2.99
N SER A 377 16.22 -10.56 4.03
CA SER A 377 16.86 -9.24 4.09
C SER A 377 18.34 -9.34 4.45
N LEU A 378 18.70 -10.17 5.42
CA LEU A 378 20.10 -10.46 5.76
C LEU A 378 20.85 -11.15 4.62
N TYR A 379 20.13 -11.92 3.80
CA TYR A 379 20.67 -12.48 2.56
C TYR A 379 21.10 -11.39 1.57
N LEU A 380 20.34 -10.28 1.49
CA LEU A 380 20.74 -9.11 0.71
C LEU A 380 21.95 -8.37 1.31
N LEU A 381 22.08 -8.31 2.65
CA LEU A 381 23.29 -7.73 3.25
C LEU A 381 24.54 -8.55 2.90
N GLN A 382 24.44 -9.89 2.84
CA GLN A 382 25.52 -10.74 2.35
C GLN A 382 25.79 -10.52 0.85
N GLU A 383 24.76 -10.34 0.03
CA GLU A 383 24.92 -9.96 -1.39
C GLU A 383 25.74 -8.66 -1.50
N TYR A 384 25.37 -7.64 -0.73
CA TYR A 384 26.04 -6.34 -0.77
C TYR A 384 27.48 -6.40 -0.27
N TYR A 385 27.69 -7.08 0.85
CA TYR A 385 29.02 -7.26 1.40
C TYR A 385 29.92 -8.01 0.41
N ALA A 386 29.41 -9.06 -0.24
CA ALA A 386 30.14 -9.79 -1.27
C ALA A 386 30.48 -8.92 -2.48
N GLN A 387 29.55 -8.08 -2.94
CA GLN A 387 29.83 -7.12 -4.02
C GLN A 387 30.95 -6.13 -3.66
N LYS A 388 31.01 -5.68 -2.41
CA LYS A 388 32.05 -4.75 -1.91
C LYS A 388 33.38 -5.42 -1.61
N ASN A 389 33.37 -6.71 -1.27
CA ASN A 389 34.53 -7.45 -0.78
C ASN A 389 34.95 -8.59 -1.71
N SER A 390 34.83 -8.40 -3.04
CA SER A 390 35.31 -9.33 -4.06
C SER A 390 34.78 -10.77 -3.91
N GLY A 391 33.53 -10.92 -3.50
CA GLY A 391 32.86 -12.21 -3.30
C GLY A 391 33.03 -12.81 -1.90
N ALA A 392 33.76 -12.16 -0.99
CA ALA A 392 33.86 -12.60 0.41
C ALA A 392 32.55 -12.33 1.18
N PHE A 393 32.21 -13.20 2.13
CA PHE A 393 31.02 -13.07 2.97
C PHE A 393 31.40 -12.71 4.40
N MET A 394 30.48 -12.07 5.12
CA MET A 394 30.59 -11.90 6.57
C MET A 394 30.41 -13.25 7.27
N ARG A 395 31.10 -13.47 8.39
CA ARG A 395 30.76 -14.54 9.34
C ARG A 395 29.33 -14.37 9.85
N ALA A 396 28.72 -15.47 10.29
CA ALA A 396 27.39 -15.46 10.90
C ALA A 396 27.33 -14.51 12.10
N ALA A 397 28.36 -14.51 12.95
CA ALA A 397 28.49 -13.57 14.07
C ALA A 397 28.55 -12.11 13.63
N THR A 398 29.19 -11.81 12.50
CA THR A 398 29.31 -10.45 11.96
C THR A 398 27.97 -9.98 11.39
N LEU A 399 27.27 -10.84 10.65
CA LEU A 399 25.94 -10.53 10.13
C LEU A 399 24.90 -10.35 11.25
N LYS A 400 24.87 -11.28 12.23
CA LYS A 400 24.04 -11.16 13.44
C LYS A 400 24.38 -9.90 14.24
N GLY A 401 25.68 -9.68 14.50
CA GLY A 401 26.16 -8.50 15.21
C GLY A 401 25.82 -7.19 14.51
N LEU A 402 25.93 -7.13 13.17
CA LEU A 402 25.58 -5.95 12.39
C LEU A 402 24.07 -5.66 12.45
N ALA A 403 23.24 -6.70 12.33
CA ALA A 403 21.80 -6.59 12.47
C ALA A 403 21.41 -6.03 13.85
N CYS A 404 21.98 -6.56 14.94
CA CYS A 404 21.73 -6.08 16.29
C CYS A 404 22.33 -4.68 16.56
N HIS A 405 23.56 -4.42 16.09
CA HIS A 405 24.25 -3.14 16.30
C HIS A 405 23.51 -1.96 15.68
N THR A 406 22.91 -2.19 14.52
CA THR A 406 22.22 -1.15 13.74
C THR A 406 20.71 -1.14 13.93
N ALA A 407 20.18 -2.09 14.72
CA ALA A 407 18.77 -2.20 14.99
C ALA A 407 18.21 -0.89 15.52
N PHE A 408 16.99 -0.57 15.09
CA PHE A 408 16.26 0.58 15.59
C PHE A 408 15.71 0.25 16.97
N ASP A 409 16.23 0.95 17.98
CA ASP A 409 15.83 0.88 19.39
C ASP A 409 14.30 0.98 19.53
N ALA A 410 13.68 0.02 20.22
CA ALA A 410 12.24 -0.13 20.37
C ALA A 410 11.91 -0.39 21.84
N GLY A 411 10.81 0.18 22.33
CA GLY A 411 10.44 0.03 23.74
C GLY A 411 11.31 0.88 24.67
N ASN A 412 12.00 0.24 25.62
CA ASN A 412 12.89 0.92 26.55
C ASN A 412 14.17 1.38 25.84
N ILE A 413 14.92 2.33 26.42
CA ILE A 413 16.21 2.73 25.85
C ILE A 413 17.22 1.58 26.05
N GLY A 414 17.82 1.12 24.96
CA GLY A 414 18.74 0.01 24.96
C GLY A 414 18.01 -1.33 24.83
N PRO A 415 18.73 -2.46 24.87
CA PRO A 415 18.11 -3.75 24.63
C PRO A 415 17.09 -4.12 25.73
N ASP A 416 16.10 -4.93 25.40
CA ASP A 416 15.13 -5.50 26.34
C ASP A 416 14.70 -6.93 25.95
N TYR A 417 13.94 -7.61 26.82
CA TYR A 417 13.49 -8.98 26.58
C TYR A 417 12.23 -9.10 25.70
N ILE A 418 11.69 -7.98 25.21
CA ILE A 418 10.52 -7.92 24.33
C ILE A 418 10.96 -7.76 22.87
N TYR A 419 11.82 -6.77 22.62
CA TYR A 419 12.28 -6.34 21.31
C TYR A 419 13.72 -6.80 21.00
N GLY A 420 14.43 -7.36 21.98
CA GLY A 420 15.84 -7.71 21.84
C GLY A 420 16.71 -6.46 21.74
N TRP A 421 17.58 -6.43 20.74
CA TRP A 421 18.34 -5.24 20.36
C TRP A 421 17.53 -4.22 19.55
N GLY A 422 16.29 -4.55 19.19
CA GLY A 422 15.37 -3.67 18.48
C GLY A 422 14.88 -4.22 17.14
N LEU A 423 14.27 -3.36 16.35
CA LEU A 423 13.78 -3.69 15.00
C LEU A 423 14.93 -3.71 14.00
N LEU A 424 15.03 -4.75 13.16
CA LEU A 424 16.03 -4.79 12.09
C LEU A 424 15.99 -3.50 11.24
N ASN A 425 17.16 -2.91 11.00
CA ASN A 425 17.28 -1.69 10.21
C ASN A 425 18.29 -1.88 9.07
N MET A 426 17.78 -2.37 7.94
CA MET A 426 18.56 -2.60 6.72
C MET A 426 19.21 -1.33 6.17
N ARG A 427 18.61 -0.15 6.39
CA ARG A 427 19.20 1.13 5.95
C ARG A 427 20.50 1.39 6.70
N ALA A 428 20.45 1.33 8.03
CA ALA A 428 21.62 1.54 8.88
C ALA A 428 22.66 0.43 8.69
N ALA A 429 22.24 -0.84 8.56
CA ALA A 429 23.14 -1.96 8.28
C ALA A 429 23.88 -1.81 6.95
N ALA A 430 23.17 -1.51 5.86
CA ALA A 430 23.78 -1.32 4.54
C ALA A 430 24.62 -0.04 4.48
N GLN A 431 24.21 1.04 5.16
CA GLN A 431 25.02 2.25 5.28
C GLN A 431 26.32 1.96 6.05
N ALA A 432 26.26 1.19 7.14
CA ALA A 432 27.44 0.77 7.87
C ALA A 432 28.39 -0.10 7.02
N ILE A 433 27.89 -0.93 6.10
CA ILE A 433 28.73 -1.63 5.12
C ILE A 433 29.35 -0.65 4.12
N THR A 434 28.59 0.35 3.67
CA THR A 434 29.05 1.38 2.71
C THR A 434 30.17 2.23 3.29
N ASP A 435 30.02 2.62 4.55
CA ASP A 435 30.92 3.51 5.27
C ASP A 435 32.11 2.80 5.90
N ASN A 436 32.21 1.48 5.76
CA ASN A 436 33.20 0.67 6.45
C ASN A 436 34.62 1.13 6.14
N GLY A 437 35.39 1.47 7.19
CA GLY A 437 36.74 2.01 7.12
C GLY A 437 36.82 3.53 7.04
N THR A 438 35.68 4.23 7.03
CA THR A 438 35.61 5.70 7.04
C THR A 438 34.71 6.20 8.17
N LYS A 439 33.38 6.12 8.03
CA LYS A 439 32.39 6.58 9.02
C LYS A 439 31.80 5.46 9.87
N SER A 440 32.13 4.22 9.55
CA SER A 440 31.87 3.03 10.35
C SER A 440 33.10 2.11 10.36
N LEU A 441 33.09 1.12 11.24
CA LEU A 441 34.08 0.05 11.29
C LEU A 441 33.36 -1.29 11.40
N ILE A 442 33.64 -2.23 10.49
CA ILE A 442 33.23 -3.63 10.56
C ILE A 442 34.49 -4.48 10.36
N SER A 443 34.94 -5.15 11.42
CA SER A 443 36.21 -5.89 11.42
C SER A 443 36.08 -7.24 12.10
N GLU A 444 36.44 -8.31 11.38
CA GLU A 444 36.53 -9.66 11.93
C GLU A 444 37.92 -9.91 12.52
N ASN A 445 37.96 -10.32 13.78
CA ASN A 445 39.15 -10.47 14.59
C ASN A 445 39.19 -11.85 15.26
N THR A 446 40.36 -12.19 15.78
CA THR A 446 40.57 -13.31 16.70
C THR A 446 41.24 -12.80 17.96
N LEU A 447 40.80 -13.30 19.12
CA LEU A 447 41.42 -13.10 20.42
C LEU A 447 42.00 -14.45 20.88
N THR A 448 43.28 -14.49 21.22
CA THR A 448 43.94 -15.69 21.77
C THR A 448 43.92 -15.68 23.29
N GLN A 449 44.16 -16.83 23.93
CA GLN A 449 44.24 -16.93 25.39
C GLN A 449 45.22 -15.90 25.99
N GLY A 450 44.75 -15.15 26.99
CA GLY A 450 45.45 -14.07 27.69
C GLY A 450 45.56 -12.76 26.90
N GLN A 451 45.04 -12.67 25.66
CA GLN A 451 45.20 -11.49 24.82
C GLN A 451 44.24 -10.36 25.19
N SER A 452 44.73 -9.13 25.06
CA SER A 452 43.94 -7.90 25.01
C SER A 452 44.19 -7.21 23.66
N LYS A 453 43.11 -6.79 22.98
CA LYS A 453 43.19 -6.02 21.73
C LYS A 453 42.68 -4.60 21.95
N VAL A 454 43.41 -3.63 21.39
CA VAL A 454 43.11 -2.20 21.51
C VAL A 454 42.93 -1.59 20.13
N PHE A 455 41.87 -0.81 19.97
CA PHE A 455 41.53 -0.03 18.78
C PHE A 455 41.27 1.42 19.18
N THR A 456 41.38 2.34 18.23
CA THR A 456 41.04 3.75 18.44
C THR A 456 40.00 4.18 17.43
N VAL A 457 38.99 4.93 17.88
CA VAL A 457 37.96 5.51 17.02
C VAL A 457 37.78 6.99 17.36
N THR A 458 37.64 7.84 16.35
CA THR A 458 37.37 9.27 16.55
C THR A 458 35.89 9.54 16.30
N ALA A 459 35.23 10.15 17.29
CA ALA A 459 33.81 10.44 17.23
C ALA A 459 33.51 11.51 16.16
N SER A 460 32.51 11.25 15.33
CA SER A 460 32.10 12.17 14.26
C SER A 460 31.21 13.32 14.72
N GLY A 461 30.43 13.12 15.79
CA GLY A 461 29.34 14.05 16.15
C GLY A 461 28.06 13.87 15.32
N ASN A 462 28.08 13.00 14.30
CA ASN A 462 26.91 12.65 13.47
C ASN A 462 26.04 11.59 14.14
N GLY A 463 25.61 11.88 15.38
CA GLY A 463 24.86 10.96 16.23
C GLY A 463 25.71 10.28 17.32
N PRO A 464 25.15 9.28 18.01
CA PRO A 464 25.80 8.58 19.12
C PRO A 464 26.99 7.75 18.64
N LEU A 465 27.99 7.58 19.50
CA LEU A 465 29.05 6.59 19.29
C LEU A 465 28.57 5.23 19.84
N ALA A 466 28.39 4.26 18.96
CA ALA A 466 28.07 2.88 19.33
C ALA A 466 29.21 1.95 18.91
N VAL A 467 29.60 1.03 19.80
CA VAL A 467 30.62 0.02 19.53
C VAL A 467 30.14 -1.33 20.07
N SER A 468 30.09 -2.35 19.21
CA SER A 468 29.66 -3.70 19.57
C SER A 468 30.73 -4.74 19.25
N ILE A 469 30.78 -5.79 20.07
CA ILE A 469 31.40 -7.07 19.71
C ILE A 469 30.36 -8.18 19.60
N SER A 470 30.58 -9.14 18.70
CA SER A 470 29.74 -10.32 18.55
C SER A 470 30.56 -11.55 18.16
N TRP A 471 30.21 -12.72 18.68
CA TRP A 471 30.93 -13.97 18.37
C TRP A 471 30.03 -15.21 18.33
N THR A 472 30.46 -16.20 17.53
CA THR A 472 29.86 -17.54 17.55
C THR A 472 30.53 -18.33 18.68
N ASP A 473 29.79 -18.53 19.76
CA ASP A 473 30.28 -19.14 20.99
C ASP A 473 30.23 -20.68 20.87
N PRO A 474 31.17 -21.45 21.46
CA PRO A 474 31.04 -22.91 21.53
C PRO A 474 29.75 -23.33 22.23
N GLN A 475 29.26 -24.53 21.95
CA GLN A 475 28.03 -25.04 22.55
C GLN A 475 28.12 -25.10 24.09
N GLY A 476 27.07 -24.65 24.78
CA GLY A 476 26.98 -24.68 26.24
C GLY A 476 26.67 -26.07 26.80
N THR A 477 26.65 -26.21 28.12
CA THR A 477 26.20 -27.44 28.78
C THR A 477 24.66 -27.45 28.88
N PRO A 478 23.96 -28.50 28.41
CA PRO A 478 22.51 -28.63 28.55
C PRO A 478 22.06 -28.50 30.00
N THR A 479 20.93 -27.86 30.22
CA THR A 479 20.26 -27.88 31.53
C THR A 479 19.66 -29.28 31.74
N ALA A 480 19.61 -29.76 32.99
CA ALA A 480 18.95 -31.02 33.30
C ALA A 480 17.42 -30.89 33.13
N ASP A 481 16.79 -31.85 32.45
CA ASP A 481 15.35 -31.86 32.16
C ASP A 481 14.50 -31.64 33.43
N GLY A 482 13.44 -30.85 33.29
CA GLY A 482 12.55 -30.47 34.40
C GLY A 482 13.09 -29.38 35.32
N THR A 483 14.28 -28.82 35.05
CA THR A 483 14.78 -27.64 35.78
C THR A 483 14.15 -26.38 35.20
N ILE A 484 13.51 -25.58 36.05
CA ILE A 484 12.88 -24.30 35.70
C ILE A 484 13.81 -23.13 36.06
N ASN A 485 13.93 -22.14 35.20
CA ASN A 485 14.60 -20.85 35.45
C ASN A 485 16.08 -20.99 35.88
N SER A 486 16.84 -21.88 35.22
CA SER A 486 18.25 -22.10 35.58
C SER A 486 19.15 -20.92 35.18
N ARG A 487 19.54 -20.08 36.15
CA ARG A 487 20.43 -18.91 35.93
C ARG A 487 21.90 -19.24 35.63
N THR A 488 22.23 -20.52 35.42
CA THR A 488 23.59 -20.98 35.08
C THR A 488 23.92 -20.55 33.64
N PRO A 489 24.89 -19.65 33.42
CA PRO A 489 25.19 -19.13 32.09
C PRO A 489 25.47 -20.24 31.09
N LYS A 490 24.90 -20.11 29.88
CA LYS A 490 25.24 -20.99 28.75
C LYS A 490 26.42 -20.46 27.95
N LEU A 491 26.84 -19.21 28.16
CA LEU A 491 28.05 -18.63 27.60
C LEU A 491 29.29 -19.44 28.01
N VAL A 492 30.15 -19.75 27.05
CA VAL A 492 31.38 -20.54 27.26
C VAL A 492 32.61 -19.63 27.21
N ASN A 493 32.79 -18.90 26.11
CA ASN A 493 33.86 -17.94 25.96
C ASN A 493 33.33 -16.54 26.27
N ASP A 494 33.67 -16.02 27.45
CA ASP A 494 33.26 -14.71 27.95
C ASP A 494 34.23 -13.63 27.44
N LEU A 495 33.80 -12.86 26.43
CA LEU A 495 34.53 -11.71 25.88
C LEU A 495 33.95 -10.41 26.45
N ASP A 496 34.82 -9.44 26.71
CA ASP A 496 34.46 -8.13 27.27
C ASP A 496 34.92 -6.99 26.36
N ILE A 497 34.05 -6.02 26.09
CA ILE A 497 34.38 -4.72 25.49
C ILE A 497 34.37 -3.60 26.54
N ARG A 498 35.34 -2.68 26.45
CA ARG A 498 35.33 -1.39 27.15
C ARG A 498 35.65 -0.27 26.16
N VAL A 499 34.99 0.88 26.29
CA VAL A 499 35.33 2.09 25.54
C VAL A 499 35.74 3.17 26.52
N SER A 500 36.85 3.87 26.29
CA SER A 500 37.33 4.93 27.18
C SER A 500 37.66 6.20 26.42
N ASP A 501 37.32 7.34 27.02
CA ASP A 501 37.67 8.66 26.50
C ASP A 501 38.95 9.24 27.15
N GLY A 502 39.69 8.40 27.88
CA GLY A 502 40.86 8.76 28.68
C GLY A 502 40.55 9.12 30.14
N THR A 503 39.30 9.47 30.46
CA THR A 503 38.86 9.84 31.82
C THR A 503 37.77 8.91 32.36
N THR A 504 36.81 8.57 31.51
CA THR A 504 35.66 7.72 31.79
C THR A 504 35.80 6.43 31.00
N THR A 505 35.46 5.30 31.63
CA THR A 505 35.36 4.00 30.96
C THR A 505 33.90 3.59 30.90
N PHE A 506 33.38 3.50 29.69
CA PHE A 506 32.03 3.08 29.35
C PHE A 506 31.97 1.55 29.24
N ARG A 507 30.90 0.97 29.79
CA ARG A 507 30.65 -0.48 29.87
C ARG A 507 29.45 -0.87 29.01
N PRO A 508 29.36 -2.14 28.57
CA PRO A 508 28.28 -2.57 27.72
C PRO A 508 26.94 -2.65 28.46
N TYR A 509 25.85 -2.72 27.71
CA TYR A 509 24.52 -2.96 28.25
C TYR A 509 24.39 -4.33 28.91
N VAL A 510 23.63 -4.37 30.00
CA VAL A 510 23.22 -5.58 30.73
C VAL A 510 21.76 -5.47 31.18
N LEU A 511 21.07 -6.61 31.20
CA LEU A 511 19.70 -6.76 31.72
C LEU A 511 19.67 -7.67 32.95
N THR A 512 18.60 -7.55 33.74
CA THR A 512 18.40 -8.35 34.96
C THR A 512 17.26 -9.35 34.72
N PRO A 513 17.52 -10.66 34.61
CA PRO A 513 16.47 -11.65 34.34
C PRO A 513 15.45 -11.81 35.48
N ASP A 514 15.81 -11.43 36.70
CA ASP A 514 14.90 -11.48 37.86
C ASP A 514 13.94 -10.28 37.92
N ASN A 515 14.18 -9.25 37.09
CA ASN A 515 13.26 -8.13 36.89
C ASN A 515 13.20 -7.80 35.40
N PRO A 516 12.55 -8.65 34.57
CA PRO A 516 12.70 -8.62 33.13
C PRO A 516 12.08 -7.38 32.44
N SER A 517 11.25 -6.60 33.14
CA SER A 517 10.72 -5.33 32.62
C SER A 517 11.61 -4.11 32.91
N ALA A 518 12.70 -4.28 33.67
CA ALA A 518 13.62 -3.19 34.00
C ALA A 518 14.34 -2.69 32.75
N VAL A 519 14.60 -1.37 32.70
CA VAL A 519 15.43 -0.76 31.66
C VAL A 519 16.86 -1.30 31.70
N ALA A 520 17.52 -1.36 30.54
CA ALA A 520 18.92 -1.73 30.46
C ALA A 520 19.80 -0.82 31.33
N THR A 521 20.79 -1.42 31.98
CA THR A 521 21.85 -0.72 32.68
C THR A 521 23.19 -1.06 32.04
N THR A 522 24.30 -0.50 32.51
CA THR A 522 25.64 -0.85 32.00
C THR A 522 26.42 -1.65 33.03
N GLY A 523 27.12 -2.69 32.59
CA GLY A 523 27.85 -3.60 33.47
C GLY A 523 28.74 -4.55 32.70
N ASP A 524 29.25 -5.57 33.38
CA ASP A 524 29.93 -6.70 32.73
C ASP A 524 28.84 -7.69 32.29
N ASN A 525 28.72 -7.94 30.98
CA ASN A 525 27.78 -8.93 30.49
C ASN A 525 28.44 -10.32 30.60
N ILE A 526 27.78 -11.24 31.30
CA ILE A 526 28.29 -12.61 31.52
C ILE A 526 27.44 -13.68 30.81
N ARG A 527 26.52 -13.25 29.96
CA ARG A 527 25.43 -14.09 29.42
C ARG A 527 25.40 -14.09 27.90
N ASP A 528 25.44 -12.91 27.31
CA ASP A 528 25.23 -12.75 25.88
C ASP A 528 26.54 -12.85 25.09
N ASN A 529 26.46 -13.41 23.88
CA ASN A 529 27.55 -13.42 22.91
C ASN A 529 27.53 -12.18 21.98
N ILE A 530 26.89 -11.11 22.44
CA ILE A 530 26.91 -9.77 21.87
C ILE A 530 27.02 -8.79 23.04
N GLU A 531 27.97 -7.86 22.95
CA GLU A 531 28.06 -6.72 23.85
C GLU A 531 28.02 -5.41 23.05
N GLN A 532 27.32 -4.40 23.54
CA GLN A 532 27.29 -3.05 22.94
C GLN A 532 27.54 -1.98 24.00
N VAL A 533 28.48 -1.09 23.71
CA VAL A 533 28.68 0.18 24.41
C VAL A 533 28.08 1.30 23.56
N TYR A 534 27.20 2.10 24.16
CA TYR A 534 26.50 3.19 23.49
C TYR A 534 26.70 4.50 24.25
N ILE A 535 27.16 5.54 23.55
CA ILE A 535 27.51 6.85 24.11
C ILE A 535 26.73 7.93 23.36
N ALA A 536 25.59 8.37 23.94
CA ALA A 536 24.72 9.37 23.32
C ALA A 536 25.35 10.77 23.24
N GLY A 537 25.98 11.21 24.33
CA GLY A 537 26.61 12.53 24.47
C GLY A 537 28.07 12.53 24.05
N VAL A 538 28.38 12.06 22.85
CA VAL A 538 29.77 12.00 22.38
C VAL A 538 30.31 13.41 22.13
N THR A 539 31.60 13.62 22.44
CA THR A 539 32.34 14.85 22.09
C THR A 539 32.86 14.70 20.66
N PRO A 540 32.38 15.51 19.68
CA PRO A 540 32.85 15.45 18.30
C PRO A 540 34.37 15.67 18.23
N GLY A 541 35.04 14.93 17.36
CA GLY A 541 36.49 14.99 17.18
C GLY A 541 37.34 14.37 18.30
N LYS A 542 36.73 13.93 19.42
CA LYS A 542 37.45 13.23 20.48
C LYS A 542 37.76 11.79 20.08
N THR A 543 38.98 11.33 20.35
CA THR A 543 39.40 9.94 20.15
C THR A 543 39.07 9.09 21.39
N TYR A 544 38.42 7.96 21.16
CA TYR A 544 38.08 6.95 22.15
C TYR A 544 38.91 5.69 21.92
N THR A 545 39.34 5.06 23.01
CA THR A 545 40.05 3.79 23.01
C THR A 545 39.07 2.65 23.26
N VAL A 546 39.01 1.69 22.34
CA VAL A 546 38.20 0.48 22.47
C VAL A 546 39.11 -0.68 22.84
N THR A 547 38.82 -1.36 23.95
CA THR A 547 39.58 -2.50 24.43
C THR A 547 38.69 -3.74 24.45
N VAL A 548 39.16 -4.84 23.84
CA VAL A 548 38.50 -6.14 23.85
C VAL A 548 39.38 -7.15 24.57
N THR A 549 38.83 -7.78 25.60
CA THR A 549 39.49 -8.80 26.44
C THR A 549 38.62 -10.05 26.56
N HIS A 550 39.10 -11.04 27.30
CA HIS A 550 38.28 -12.19 27.69
C HIS A 550 38.54 -12.58 29.15
N LYS A 551 37.58 -13.29 29.73
CA LYS A 551 37.68 -13.93 31.03
C LYS A 551 37.97 -15.42 30.88
N GLY A 552 38.46 -16.04 31.95
CA GLY A 552 38.67 -17.48 32.03
C GLY A 552 39.56 -18.08 30.94
N THR A 553 39.25 -19.32 30.56
CA THR A 553 39.97 -20.08 29.53
C THR A 553 39.09 -20.19 28.30
N LEU A 554 39.59 -19.73 27.15
CA LEU A 554 38.95 -19.92 25.86
C LEU A 554 39.00 -21.41 25.48
N SER A 555 37.84 -22.01 25.23
CA SER A 555 37.67 -23.47 25.01
C SER A 555 38.56 -24.09 23.92
N SER A 556 38.92 -23.34 22.88
CA SER A 556 39.85 -23.76 21.81
C SER A 556 41.18 -22.99 21.81
N GLY A 557 41.48 -22.27 22.90
CA GLY A 557 42.65 -21.39 23.02
C GLY A 557 42.53 -20.06 22.26
N SER A 558 41.47 -19.86 21.48
CA SER A 558 41.16 -18.60 20.81
C SER A 558 39.66 -18.46 20.52
N GLN A 559 39.18 -17.24 20.33
CA GLN A 559 37.80 -16.94 19.91
C GLN A 559 37.81 -15.91 18.79
N ALA A 560 37.15 -16.26 17.69
CA ALA A 560 36.84 -15.36 16.60
C ALA A 560 35.69 -14.43 17.01
N TYR A 561 35.82 -13.12 16.78
CA TYR A 561 34.78 -12.13 17.08
C TYR A 561 34.73 -11.03 16.01
N SER A 562 33.62 -10.31 15.97
CA SER A 562 33.44 -9.14 15.10
C SER A 562 33.46 -7.89 15.95
N LEU A 563 34.09 -6.82 15.48
CA LEU A 563 34.02 -5.47 16.05
C LEU A 563 33.24 -4.58 15.08
N ILE A 564 32.19 -3.93 15.57
CA ILE A 564 31.30 -3.08 14.77
C ILE A 564 31.19 -1.72 15.46
N ALA A 565 31.46 -0.63 14.76
CA ALA A 565 31.34 0.72 15.30
C ALA A 565 30.67 1.69 14.32
N THR A 566 29.80 2.55 14.84
CA THR A 566 29.12 3.64 14.12
C THR A 566 29.19 4.94 14.93
N GLY A 567 28.94 6.08 14.28
CA GLY A 567 29.20 7.40 14.87
C GLY A 567 30.69 7.77 14.90
N VAL A 568 31.53 7.03 14.16
CA VAL A 568 32.98 7.22 14.05
C VAL A 568 33.35 7.98 12.77
N GLY A 569 34.64 8.21 12.54
CA GLY A 569 35.15 8.87 11.33
C GLY A 569 35.23 10.39 11.43
N GLY A 570 35.16 10.95 12.64
CA GLY A 570 35.41 12.37 12.87
C GLY A 570 36.88 12.75 12.77
N ALA A 571 37.13 14.06 12.69
CA ALA A 571 38.46 14.64 12.73
C ALA A 571 38.71 15.32 14.08
N ALA A 572 39.93 15.18 14.60
CA ALA A 572 40.32 15.90 15.81
C ALA A 572 40.44 17.40 15.50
N TYR A 573 39.80 18.23 16.31
CA TYR A 573 39.91 19.68 16.19
C TYR A 573 41.35 20.16 16.41
N CYS A 574 41.72 21.24 15.74
CA CYS A 574 43.00 21.89 15.92
C CYS A 574 43.23 22.32 17.38
N THR A 575 44.49 22.33 17.82
CA THR A 575 44.87 22.86 19.13
C THR A 575 44.74 24.39 19.16
N SER A 576 44.34 24.93 20.31
CA SER A 576 44.29 26.37 20.57
C SER A 576 44.64 26.63 22.03
N ALA A 577 45.76 27.31 22.27
CA ALA A 577 46.22 27.57 23.64
C ALA A 577 47.14 28.80 23.72
N PRO A 578 47.14 29.52 24.85
CA PRO A 578 48.10 30.58 25.07
C PRO A 578 49.48 30.00 25.44
N LEU A 579 50.55 30.75 25.14
CA LEU A 579 51.90 30.49 25.63
C LEU A 579 52.06 30.83 27.12
N SER A 580 51.17 31.67 27.67
CA SER A 580 51.11 32.03 29.08
C SER A 580 49.66 32.20 29.53
N THR A 581 49.29 31.58 30.65
CA THR A 581 47.94 31.67 31.25
C THR A 581 47.76 32.92 32.11
N ALA A 582 48.56 33.97 31.93
CA ALA A 582 48.51 35.15 32.77
C ALA A 582 47.42 36.13 32.33
N ASP A 583 46.98 36.96 33.29
CA ASP A 583 46.27 38.22 33.10
C ASP A 583 44.81 38.11 32.61
N SER A 584 44.52 37.60 31.42
CA SER A 584 43.18 37.68 30.82
C SER A 584 42.41 36.36 30.78
N ARG A 585 41.09 36.44 30.98
CA ARG A 585 40.17 35.29 31.05
C ARG A 585 38.76 35.64 30.59
N VAL A 586 37.92 34.64 30.34
CA VAL A 586 36.48 34.79 30.20
C VAL A 586 35.82 34.61 31.57
N ASN A 587 35.10 35.64 32.04
CA ASN A 587 34.39 35.61 33.32
C ASN A 587 33.03 34.90 33.20
N ASN A 588 32.36 35.04 32.06
CA ASN A 588 31.05 34.45 31.82
C ASN A 588 30.79 34.33 30.32
N PHE A 589 30.13 33.24 29.90
CA PHE A 589 29.62 33.05 28.54
C PHE A 589 28.20 32.49 28.60
N THR A 590 27.28 33.13 27.88
CA THR A 590 25.89 32.69 27.74
C THR A 590 25.49 32.56 26.28
N LEU A 591 24.86 31.44 25.92
CA LEU A 591 24.21 31.23 24.62
C LEU A 591 23.10 30.20 24.80
N ALA A 592 21.90 30.53 24.32
CA ALA A 592 20.70 29.67 24.42
C ALA A 592 20.47 29.15 25.85
N ASN A 593 20.52 27.83 26.05
CA ASN A 593 20.30 27.16 27.35
C ASN A 593 21.53 27.15 28.28
N VAL A 594 22.68 27.66 27.85
CA VAL A 594 23.93 27.63 28.62
C VAL A 594 24.24 29.01 29.20
N ASN A 595 24.56 29.04 30.49
CA ASN A 595 25.16 30.19 31.19
C ASN A 595 26.33 29.69 32.05
N ASN A 596 27.55 29.80 31.52
CA ASN A 596 28.75 29.27 32.16
C ASN A 596 29.56 30.39 32.82
N THR A 597 29.86 30.22 34.11
CA THR A 597 30.77 31.09 34.88
C THR A 597 31.96 30.26 35.35
N PRO A 598 33.10 30.30 34.62
CA PRO A 598 34.30 29.56 34.97
C PRO A 598 34.82 29.87 36.38
N ALA A 599 35.44 28.88 37.03
CA ALA A 599 36.06 29.04 38.35
C ALA A 599 37.09 30.19 38.38
N ALA A 600 37.32 30.80 39.55
CA ALA A 600 38.26 31.91 39.72
C ALA A 600 39.71 31.53 39.32
N GLY A 601 40.50 32.50 38.84
CA GLY A 601 41.87 32.29 38.30
C GLY A 601 41.94 32.29 36.77
N CYS A 602 43.15 32.30 36.19
CA CYS A 602 43.31 32.16 34.73
C CYS A 602 43.73 30.74 34.37
N THR A 603 43.18 30.26 33.27
CA THR A 603 43.47 28.98 32.64
C THR A 603 43.82 29.22 31.17
N GLY A 604 44.53 28.27 30.56
CA GLY A 604 44.91 28.38 29.15
C GLY A 604 43.83 27.86 28.22
N TYR A 605 43.46 26.59 28.42
CA TYR A 605 42.43 25.89 27.67
C TYR A 605 41.44 25.28 28.66
N SER A 606 40.15 25.52 28.43
CA SER A 606 39.05 25.05 29.27
C SER A 606 38.09 24.21 28.41
N ASP A 607 37.98 22.91 28.72
CA ASP A 607 37.04 22.00 28.06
C ASP A 607 35.69 22.02 28.79
N TYR A 608 34.67 22.61 28.16
CA TYR A 608 33.29 22.63 28.62
C TYR A 608 32.37 21.83 27.69
N THR A 609 32.88 20.84 26.96
CA THR A 609 32.06 19.99 26.07
C THR A 609 31.04 19.12 26.81
N ASN A 610 31.13 19.03 28.14
CA ASN A 610 30.07 18.49 28.98
C ASN A 610 28.83 19.40 29.07
N LEU A 611 28.95 20.69 28.74
CA LEU A 611 27.85 21.62 28.57
C LEU A 611 27.43 21.61 27.10
N SER A 612 26.20 21.16 26.84
CA SER A 612 25.65 21.13 25.47
C SER A 612 24.74 22.34 25.23
N ILE A 613 25.17 23.21 24.32
CA ILE A 613 24.37 24.32 23.79
C ILE A 613 23.37 23.73 22.80
N GLN A 614 22.09 24.07 22.94
CA GLN A 614 20.99 23.61 22.09
C GLN A 614 20.55 24.75 21.19
N LEU A 615 20.70 24.55 19.88
CA LEU A 615 20.44 25.57 18.87
C LEU A 615 19.46 25.03 17.82
N GLU A 616 18.33 25.70 17.63
CA GLU A 616 17.37 25.38 16.58
C GLU A 616 17.87 25.91 15.23
N GLN A 617 17.70 25.11 14.19
CA GLN A 617 17.99 25.48 12.81
C GLN A 617 17.26 26.78 12.41
N ALA A 618 17.93 27.66 11.66
CA ALA A 618 17.41 28.96 11.20
C ALA A 618 17.04 29.97 12.31
N GLN A 619 17.20 29.62 13.58
CA GLN A 619 16.85 30.49 14.69
C GLN A 619 18.00 31.42 15.07
N THR A 620 17.65 32.60 15.58
CA THR A 620 18.61 33.58 16.11
C THR A 620 18.57 33.59 17.63
N TYR A 621 19.73 33.43 18.26
CA TYR A 621 19.91 33.41 19.71
C TYR A 621 20.76 34.58 20.20
N PRO A 622 20.35 35.30 21.26
CA PRO A 622 21.22 36.25 21.90
C PRO A 622 22.36 35.53 22.63
N PHE A 623 23.54 36.13 22.61
CA PHE A 623 24.68 35.70 23.43
C PHE A 623 25.22 36.86 24.27
N SER A 624 25.94 36.49 25.33
CA SER A 624 26.70 37.41 26.17
C SER A 624 28.05 36.79 26.50
N ILE A 625 29.11 37.57 26.41
CA ILE A 625 30.45 37.17 26.85
C ILE A 625 31.04 38.29 27.71
N THR A 626 31.51 37.95 28.90
CA THR A 626 32.21 38.89 29.78
C THR A 626 33.69 38.59 29.78
N LEU A 627 34.48 39.49 29.21
CA LEU A 627 35.93 39.41 29.26
C LEU A 627 36.40 39.99 30.59
N GLY A 628 37.34 39.34 31.25
CA GLY A 628 37.82 39.68 32.58
C GLY A 628 39.34 39.63 32.72
N THR A 629 39.78 39.66 33.96
CA THR A 629 41.19 39.51 34.34
C THR A 629 41.32 38.67 35.60
N CYS A 630 42.42 37.95 35.74
CA CYS A 630 42.86 37.34 37.00
C CYS A 630 44.21 37.90 37.48
N GLY A 631 44.74 38.91 36.79
CA GLY A 631 46.06 39.51 37.00
C GLY A 631 46.04 40.98 36.65
N ASN A 632 46.97 41.43 35.80
CA ASN A 632 46.98 42.79 35.31
C ASN A 632 45.96 42.99 34.18
N ASN A 633 45.71 44.27 33.84
CA ASN A 633 44.84 44.63 32.72
C ASN A 633 45.65 45.06 31.50
N PHE A 634 45.38 44.38 30.39
CA PHE A 634 45.89 44.70 29.06
C PHE A 634 44.74 44.75 28.06
N ASN A 635 45.02 45.28 26.87
CA ASN A 635 44.09 45.23 25.75
C ASN A 635 43.80 43.76 25.40
N LYS A 636 42.51 43.41 25.32
CA LYS A 636 42.05 42.05 25.00
C LYS A 636 40.81 42.07 24.13
N ALA A 637 40.64 41.03 23.33
CA ALA A 637 39.43 40.77 22.55
C ALA A 637 39.20 39.26 22.43
N ALA A 638 37.99 38.87 22.04
CA ALA A 638 37.63 37.47 21.81
C ALA A 638 36.91 37.27 20.46
N LYS A 639 37.03 36.08 19.91
CA LYS A 639 36.21 35.57 18.80
C LYS A 639 35.49 34.30 19.20
N ILE A 640 34.32 34.09 18.62
CA ILE A 640 33.52 32.88 18.76
C ILE A 640 33.44 32.21 17.39
N PHE A 641 33.72 30.92 17.33
CA PHE A 641 33.65 30.07 16.14
C PHE A 641 32.70 28.91 16.40
N SER A 642 31.90 28.52 15.41
CA SER A 642 31.02 27.36 15.52
C SER A 642 31.14 26.53 14.25
N ASP A 643 31.61 25.31 14.39
CA ASP A 643 31.68 24.34 13.29
C ASP A 643 30.25 23.95 12.91
N TRP A 644 29.74 24.52 11.83
CA TRP A 644 28.33 24.34 11.43
C TRP A 644 28.16 23.09 10.55
N ASN A 645 29.21 22.68 9.85
CA ASN A 645 29.18 21.59 8.88
C ASN A 645 29.63 20.23 9.48
N GLY A 646 30.24 20.26 10.68
CA GLY A 646 30.69 19.08 11.42
C GLY A 646 31.92 18.40 10.83
N ASP A 647 32.76 19.11 10.08
CA ASP A 647 33.95 18.53 9.45
C ASP A 647 35.21 18.51 10.35
N GLY A 648 35.11 19.11 11.55
CA GLY A 648 36.21 19.15 12.52
C GLY A 648 37.21 20.29 12.28
N VAL A 649 36.94 21.19 11.34
CA VAL A 649 37.72 22.39 11.03
C VAL A 649 36.89 23.62 11.39
N PHE A 650 37.57 24.72 11.73
CA PHE A 650 36.93 26.03 11.92
C PHE A 650 37.28 26.94 10.75
N ASP A 651 36.44 26.94 9.73
CA ASP A 651 36.64 27.72 8.50
C ASP A 651 36.30 29.21 8.68
N ALA A 652 36.71 30.03 7.71
CA ALA A 652 36.45 31.47 7.75
C ALA A 652 34.95 31.81 7.78
N SER A 653 34.09 30.97 7.18
CA SER A 653 32.63 31.09 7.21
C SER A 653 32.01 30.74 8.57
N GLU A 654 32.79 30.23 9.51
CA GLU A 654 32.33 29.70 10.80
C GLU A 654 32.68 30.62 11.98
N LEU A 655 33.29 31.78 11.68
CA LEU A 655 33.39 32.88 12.64
C LEU A 655 32.00 33.49 12.87
N VAL A 656 31.46 33.34 14.08
CA VAL A 656 30.10 33.79 14.41
C VAL A 656 30.09 35.17 15.08
N ALA A 657 31.13 35.53 15.83
CA ALA A 657 31.20 36.82 16.51
C ALA A 657 32.64 37.27 16.83
N THR A 658 32.85 38.58 16.89
CA THR A 658 34.10 39.22 17.34
C THR A 658 33.77 40.34 18.33
N THR A 659 34.41 40.36 19.49
CA THR A 659 34.23 41.45 20.47
C THR A 659 35.06 42.67 20.10
N ASN A 660 34.67 43.84 20.61
CA ASN A 660 35.56 45.00 20.62
C ASN A 660 36.80 44.74 21.50
N VAL A 661 37.89 45.46 21.21
CA VAL A 661 39.08 45.49 22.08
C VAL A 661 38.77 46.30 23.34
N VAL A 662 39.04 45.74 24.51
CA VAL A 662 38.80 46.37 25.82
C VAL A 662 40.03 46.28 26.72
N ASN A 663 40.18 47.22 27.64
CA ASN A 663 41.21 47.22 28.68
C ASN A 663 40.52 47.23 30.05
N GLY A 664 40.43 46.06 30.69
CA GLY A 664 39.62 45.83 31.88
C GLY A 664 38.56 44.75 31.69
N THR A 665 37.60 44.70 32.62
CA THR A 665 36.45 43.79 32.54
C THR A 665 35.33 44.45 31.74
N ALA A 666 34.78 43.76 30.74
CA ALA A 666 33.66 44.26 29.95
C ALA A 666 32.77 43.12 29.45
N THR A 667 31.46 43.37 29.38
CA THR A 667 30.48 42.45 28.81
C THR A 667 30.10 42.90 27.41
N TYR A 668 30.12 41.95 26.47
CA TYR A 668 29.71 42.13 25.10
C TYR A 668 28.50 41.24 24.81
N THR A 669 27.48 41.80 24.18
CA THR A 669 26.27 41.09 23.78
C THR A 669 26.06 41.19 22.27
N GLY A 670 25.43 40.17 21.70
CA GLY A 670 25.11 40.12 20.28
C GLY A 670 24.13 38.99 19.99
N ASN A 671 23.95 38.69 18.71
CA ASN A 671 23.09 37.60 18.25
C ASN A 671 23.89 36.64 17.37
N ILE A 672 23.59 35.34 17.45
CA ILE A 672 24.09 34.29 16.57
C ILE A 672 22.88 33.70 15.84
N THR A 673 22.93 33.69 14.51
CA THR A 673 21.92 33.04 13.67
C THR A 673 22.44 31.67 13.22
N VAL A 674 21.67 30.63 13.50
CA VAL A 674 22.00 29.25 13.14
C VAL A 674 21.71 29.04 11.65
N PRO A 675 22.66 28.53 10.84
CA PRO A 675 22.43 28.29 9.42
C PRO A 675 21.34 27.24 9.16
N LEU A 676 20.63 27.35 8.04
CA LEU A 676 19.72 26.29 7.54
C LEU A 676 20.45 25.00 7.16
N THR A 677 21.77 25.03 6.96
CA THR A 677 22.54 23.86 6.52
C THR A 677 22.87 22.87 7.63
N VAL A 678 22.67 23.24 8.90
CA VAL A 678 22.92 22.34 10.03
C VAL A 678 21.94 21.16 10.00
N ILE A 679 22.39 20.00 10.46
CA ILE A 679 21.56 18.79 10.48
C ILE A 679 21.05 18.57 11.92
N PRO A 680 19.73 18.68 12.18
CA PRO A 680 19.18 18.40 13.49
C PRO A 680 19.56 16.99 14.00
N GLY A 681 19.95 16.90 15.27
CA GLY A 681 20.44 15.67 15.90
C GLY A 681 21.97 15.54 15.91
N ASN A 682 22.67 16.17 14.95
CA ASN A 682 24.13 16.22 14.98
C ASN A 682 24.63 17.15 16.10
N ALA A 683 25.86 16.88 16.51
CA ALA A 683 26.59 17.74 17.42
C ALA A 683 27.96 18.11 16.85
N THR A 684 28.38 19.35 17.10
CA THR A 684 29.67 19.90 16.70
C THR A 684 30.29 20.67 17.87
N LEU A 685 31.35 21.43 17.62
CA LEU A 685 32.06 22.20 18.64
C LEU A 685 31.90 23.71 18.37
N LEU A 686 31.67 24.47 19.43
CA LEU A 686 31.79 25.93 19.46
C LEU A 686 32.98 26.32 20.31
N ARG A 687 33.85 27.18 19.76
CA ARG A 687 35.08 27.63 20.37
C ARG A 687 35.07 29.13 20.63
N VAL A 688 35.43 29.53 21.83
CA VAL A 688 35.68 30.92 22.22
C VAL A 688 37.17 31.10 22.41
N VAL A 689 37.80 32.01 21.65
CA VAL A 689 39.22 32.33 21.80
C VAL A 689 39.36 33.79 22.24
N LEU A 690 39.82 33.99 23.48
CA LEU A 690 40.22 35.28 24.01
C LEU A 690 41.74 35.44 23.90
N THR A 691 42.19 36.58 23.40
CA THR A 691 43.61 36.92 23.35
C THR A 691 43.88 38.32 23.88
N GLU A 692 45.04 38.53 24.49
CA GLU A 692 45.57 39.86 24.75
C GLU A 692 46.13 40.45 23.46
N THR A 693 45.38 41.38 22.87
CA THR A 693 45.69 41.99 21.58
C THR A 693 45.10 43.39 21.51
N SER A 694 45.73 44.25 20.72
CA SER A 694 45.16 45.54 20.30
C SER A 694 44.46 45.47 18.95
N ASP A 695 44.51 44.31 18.28
CA ASP A 695 43.86 44.04 17.00
C ASP A 695 43.13 42.70 17.07
N ALA A 696 41.80 42.71 17.06
CA ALA A 696 41.00 41.50 17.12
C ALA A 696 41.11 40.64 15.85
N ALA A 697 41.60 41.19 14.73
CA ALA A 697 41.77 40.43 13.49
C ALA A 697 42.80 39.30 13.63
N THR A 698 43.78 39.44 14.54
CA THR A 698 44.84 38.45 14.78
C THR A 698 44.35 37.18 15.50
N ILE A 699 43.13 37.19 16.03
CA ILE A 699 42.55 36.04 16.72
C ILE A 699 42.15 34.97 15.70
N SER A 700 42.70 33.78 15.87
CA SER A 700 42.40 32.57 15.10
C SER A 700 41.76 31.52 16.00
N ALA A 701 40.95 30.62 15.43
CA ALA A 701 40.38 29.48 16.13
C ALA A 701 41.43 28.42 16.51
N CYS A 702 42.58 28.44 15.83
CA CYS A 702 43.64 27.46 15.94
C CYS A 702 45.01 28.11 16.15
N GLY A 703 45.89 27.42 16.87
CA GLY A 703 47.29 27.79 17.07
C GLY A 703 47.59 28.39 18.44
N ASN A 704 48.83 28.87 18.59
CA ASN A 704 49.29 29.48 19.83
C ASN A 704 49.21 31.01 19.78
N TYR A 705 48.86 31.63 20.90
CA TYR A 705 48.86 33.08 21.09
C TYR A 705 49.54 33.46 22.40
N ALA A 706 49.92 34.72 22.62
CA ALA A 706 50.80 35.07 23.73
C ALA A 706 50.16 34.83 25.11
N LYS A 707 48.98 35.40 25.35
CA LYS A 707 48.21 35.34 26.60
C LYS A 707 46.71 35.39 26.31
N GLY A 708 45.92 34.75 27.17
CA GLY A 708 44.45 34.72 27.08
C GLY A 708 43.91 33.34 27.45
N GLU A 709 42.78 32.95 26.85
CA GLU A 709 42.06 31.72 27.19
C GLU A 709 41.29 31.17 25.97
N THR A 710 41.28 29.85 25.79
CA THR A 710 40.39 29.15 24.85
C THR A 710 39.36 28.35 25.63
N GLN A 711 38.09 28.41 25.24
CA GLN A 711 37.00 27.61 25.80
C GLN A 711 36.24 26.88 24.71
N ASP A 712 36.03 25.57 24.89
CA ASP A 712 35.32 24.72 23.94
C ASP A 712 34.00 24.21 24.54
N TYR A 713 32.92 24.27 23.76
CA TYR A 713 31.57 23.86 24.12
C TYR A 713 31.01 22.90 23.08
N ARG A 714 30.17 21.96 23.51
CA ARG A 714 29.42 21.11 22.58
C ARG A 714 28.20 21.88 22.09
N VAL A 715 27.93 21.83 20.80
CA VAL A 715 26.69 22.36 20.21
C VAL A 715 25.87 21.20 19.67
N GLN A 716 24.59 21.17 19.98
CA GLN A 716 23.62 20.22 19.42
C GLN A 716 22.56 20.97 18.65
N PHE A 717 22.34 20.55 17.40
CA PHE A 717 21.33 21.16 16.54
C PHE A 717 19.96 20.52 16.74
N LEU A 718 18.93 21.36 16.85
CA LEU A 718 17.55 20.98 17.04
C LEU A 718 16.70 21.41 15.85
N LYS A 719 15.55 20.76 15.68
CA LYS A 719 14.51 21.24 14.76
C LYS A 719 13.83 22.49 15.34
N PRO A 720 13.32 23.41 14.51
CA PRO A 720 12.54 24.56 14.98
C PRO A 720 11.32 24.14 15.80
N THR A 721 10.95 24.96 16.78
CA THR A 721 9.79 24.70 17.65
C THR A 721 8.46 24.85 16.91
N ALA A 722 8.31 25.89 16.10
CA ALA A 722 7.12 26.18 15.30
C ALA A 722 7.53 26.34 13.83
N ASP A 723 6.89 25.55 12.95
CA ASP A 723 7.14 25.57 11.50
C ASP A 723 5.89 24.96 10.82
N ALA A 724 5.19 25.76 10.03
CA ALA A 724 3.85 25.52 9.52
C ALA A 724 3.79 25.74 8.00
N GLY A 725 3.90 24.66 7.23
CA GLY A 725 3.90 24.73 5.79
C GLY A 725 2.56 24.38 5.12
N VAL A 726 2.51 24.57 3.79
CA VAL A 726 1.44 24.10 2.91
C VAL A 726 1.96 23.00 1.99
N THR A 727 1.37 21.79 2.06
CA THR A 727 1.87 20.65 1.30
C THR A 727 1.10 20.34 0.02
N ALA A 728 -0.17 20.78 -0.12
CA ALA A 728 -0.96 20.56 -1.34
C ALA A 728 -2.17 21.50 -1.51
N ILE A 729 -2.58 21.69 -2.77
CA ILE A 729 -3.97 22.07 -3.15
C ILE A 729 -4.71 20.77 -3.49
N VAL A 730 -5.57 20.30 -2.60
CA VAL A 730 -6.15 18.94 -2.62
C VAL A 730 -7.03 18.68 -3.83
N ASN A 731 -7.92 19.59 -4.18
CA ASN A 731 -8.81 19.45 -5.33
C ASN A 731 -8.13 19.71 -6.69
N ALA A 732 -6.86 20.11 -6.69
CA ALA A 732 -6.02 20.14 -7.89
C ALA A 732 -5.39 18.77 -8.23
N GLU A 733 -5.45 17.81 -7.30
CA GLU A 733 -4.83 16.48 -7.50
C GLU A 733 -5.75 15.50 -8.26
N ASP A 734 -7.08 15.71 -8.25
CA ASP A 734 -8.07 14.84 -8.93
C ASP A 734 -8.03 14.94 -10.47
N GLY A 735 -7.18 15.81 -11.02
CA GLY A 735 -6.84 15.91 -12.44
C GLY A 735 -7.91 16.51 -13.35
N THR A 736 -9.20 16.26 -13.08
CA THR A 736 -10.31 16.78 -13.90
C THR A 736 -11.65 16.76 -13.16
N SER A 737 -12.30 17.92 -13.02
CA SER A 737 -13.64 18.06 -12.42
C SER A 737 -14.70 18.38 -13.48
N CYS A 738 -15.99 18.17 -13.19
CA CYS A 738 -17.06 18.64 -14.06
C CYS A 738 -17.37 20.11 -13.75
N ALA A 739 -17.93 20.86 -14.70
CA ALA A 739 -18.22 22.29 -14.50
C ALA A 739 -19.28 22.50 -13.38
N VAL A 740 -18.84 22.99 -12.23
CA VAL A 740 -19.66 23.32 -11.03
C VAL A 740 -19.06 24.50 -10.24
N ALA A 741 -19.77 25.00 -9.22
CA ALA A 741 -19.20 25.94 -8.24
C ALA A 741 -18.31 25.18 -7.23
N THR A 742 -17.03 25.53 -7.16
CA THR A 742 -15.97 24.74 -6.49
C THR A 742 -15.34 25.50 -5.33
N ALA A 743 -15.22 24.87 -4.16
CA ALA A 743 -14.39 25.36 -3.04
C ALA A 743 -12.95 24.87 -3.19
N VAL A 744 -11.95 25.61 -2.71
CA VAL A 744 -10.56 25.15 -2.65
C VAL A 744 -10.30 24.43 -1.34
N VAL A 745 -9.55 23.34 -1.40
CA VAL A 745 -9.11 22.58 -0.22
C VAL A 745 -7.58 22.64 -0.16
N VAL A 746 -7.03 23.12 0.95
CA VAL A 746 -5.58 23.28 1.17
C VAL A 746 -5.12 22.37 2.30
N ARG A 747 -3.93 21.82 2.19
CA ARG A 747 -3.36 20.95 3.22
C ARG A 747 -2.21 21.59 3.96
N LEU A 748 -2.32 21.69 5.28
CA LEU A 748 -1.34 22.35 6.18
C LEU A 748 -0.52 21.30 6.95
N LYS A 749 0.75 21.59 7.28
CA LYS A 749 1.66 20.72 8.06
C LYS A 749 2.44 21.43 9.14
N ASN A 750 2.66 20.74 10.25
CA ASN A 750 3.62 21.16 11.27
C ASN A 750 4.96 20.44 11.10
N TYR A 751 6.00 21.12 10.62
CA TYR A 751 7.38 20.61 10.54
C TYR A 751 8.17 20.83 11.84
N GLY A 752 7.63 21.63 12.75
CA GLY A 752 8.24 21.97 14.03
C GLY A 752 8.15 20.86 15.08
N SER A 753 8.86 21.05 16.19
CA SER A 753 8.91 20.09 17.30
C SER A 753 7.84 20.29 18.39
N ALA A 754 7.04 21.36 18.34
CA ALA A 754 5.91 21.61 19.26
C ALA A 754 4.57 21.67 18.54
N ALA A 755 3.46 21.50 19.26
CA ALA A 755 2.12 21.64 18.68
C ALA A 755 1.80 23.11 18.33
N ILE A 756 1.14 23.33 17.19
CA ILE A 756 0.79 24.66 16.64
C ILE A 756 -0.73 24.79 16.41
N SER A 757 -1.27 26.00 16.40
CA SER A 757 -2.69 26.29 16.13
C SER A 757 -2.88 27.73 15.59
N ASN A 758 -4.11 28.08 15.18
CA ASN A 758 -4.45 29.41 14.65
C ASN A 758 -3.62 29.84 13.45
N ILE A 759 -3.52 28.96 12.44
CA ILE A 759 -2.66 29.14 11.27
C ILE A 759 -3.39 29.98 10.23
N PRO A 760 -2.93 31.20 9.89
CA PRO A 760 -3.52 32.00 8.82
C PRO A 760 -3.15 31.40 7.45
N VAL A 761 -4.13 31.33 6.54
CA VAL A 761 -3.97 30.76 5.19
C VAL A 761 -4.52 31.72 4.15
N THR A 762 -3.70 32.05 3.15
CA THR A 762 -4.10 32.85 1.99
C THR A 762 -4.14 31.96 0.75
N VAL A 763 -5.25 31.99 0.01
CA VAL A 763 -5.44 31.22 -1.23
C VAL A 763 -5.80 32.14 -2.38
N THR A 764 -5.11 32.00 -3.50
CA THR A 764 -5.32 32.77 -4.72
C THR A 764 -5.68 31.85 -5.88
N VAL A 765 -6.81 32.11 -6.53
CA VAL A 765 -7.33 31.38 -7.70
C VAL A 765 -7.22 32.25 -8.93
N THR A 766 -6.46 31.79 -9.93
CA THR A 766 -6.24 32.49 -11.21
C THR A 766 -6.90 31.70 -12.34
N SER A 767 -7.86 32.30 -13.02
CA SER A 767 -8.53 31.71 -14.19
C SER A 767 -7.66 31.78 -15.46
N PRO A 768 -8.02 31.06 -16.55
CA PRO A 768 -7.26 31.11 -17.81
C PRO A 768 -7.13 32.50 -18.44
N ASN A 769 -8.07 33.41 -18.15
CA ASN A 769 -8.05 34.80 -18.59
C ASN A 769 -7.37 35.74 -17.58
N ASN A 770 -6.60 35.19 -16.62
CA ASN A 770 -5.87 35.91 -15.58
C ASN A 770 -6.75 36.71 -14.59
N THR A 771 -8.03 36.37 -14.45
CA THR A 771 -8.85 36.91 -13.36
C THR A 771 -8.45 36.23 -12.05
N VAL A 772 -8.18 37.02 -11.02
CA VAL A 772 -7.71 36.53 -9.71
C VAL A 772 -8.79 36.69 -8.65
N SER A 773 -9.07 35.61 -7.90
CA SER A 773 -9.89 35.61 -6.70
C SER A 773 -9.05 35.19 -5.49
N THR A 774 -9.11 35.94 -4.38
CA THR A 774 -8.33 35.67 -3.18
C THR A 774 -9.25 35.37 -1.99
N PHE A 775 -8.88 34.36 -1.20
CA PHE A 775 -9.54 33.94 0.03
C PHE A 775 -8.53 33.99 1.17
N ASN A 776 -8.88 34.61 2.29
CA ASN A 776 -8.06 34.66 3.50
C ASN A 776 -8.87 34.09 4.64
N GLU A 777 -8.48 32.93 5.14
CA GLU A 777 -9.16 32.23 6.23
C GLU A 777 -8.13 31.66 7.22
N THR A 778 -8.55 31.38 8.46
CA THR A 778 -7.66 30.86 9.52
C THR A 778 -8.08 29.46 9.91
N TYR A 779 -7.14 28.52 9.93
CA TYR A 779 -7.36 27.21 10.54
C TYR A 779 -7.21 27.32 12.07
N THR A 780 -8.28 27.06 12.81
CA THR A 780 -8.36 27.25 14.27
C THR A 780 -8.07 25.99 15.10
N GLY A 781 -7.89 24.83 14.46
CA GLY A 781 -7.57 23.58 15.15
C GLY A 781 -6.09 23.49 15.58
N THR A 782 -5.76 22.40 16.30
CA THR A 782 -4.40 22.12 16.79
C THR A 782 -3.73 21.04 15.93
N LEU A 783 -2.47 21.27 15.55
CA LEU A 783 -1.59 20.35 14.82
C LEU A 783 -0.37 20.00 15.69
N ASN A 784 -0.25 18.74 16.13
CA ASN A 784 0.94 18.27 16.85
C ASN A 784 2.17 18.16 15.91
N PRO A 785 3.39 17.95 16.43
CA PRO A 785 4.58 17.79 15.58
C PRO A 785 4.40 16.74 14.49
N LEU A 786 4.82 17.07 13.27
CA LEU A 786 4.62 16.26 12.05
C LEU A 786 3.13 16.08 11.69
N ASP A 787 2.19 16.74 12.37
CA ASP A 787 0.76 16.67 12.05
C ASP A 787 0.37 17.42 10.79
N GLU A 788 -0.77 17.05 10.22
CA GLU A 788 -1.33 17.67 9.02
C GLU A 788 -2.86 17.73 9.01
N VAL A 789 -3.44 18.70 8.30
CA VAL A 789 -4.91 18.91 8.21
C VAL A 789 -5.37 19.45 6.85
N ASP A 790 -6.56 19.03 6.39
CA ASP A 790 -7.20 19.47 5.13
C ASP A 790 -8.17 20.58 5.51
N PHE A 791 -7.87 21.78 5.05
CA PHE A 791 -8.63 22.98 5.29
C PHE A 791 -9.43 23.31 4.03
N THR A 792 -10.73 23.00 4.05
CA THR A 792 -11.67 23.39 2.97
C THR A 792 -12.13 24.82 3.21
N LEU A 793 -11.83 25.71 2.26
CA LEU A 793 -12.29 27.09 2.33
C LEU A 793 -13.81 27.17 2.23
N SER A 794 -14.40 28.09 2.98
CA SER A 794 -15.83 28.37 2.88
C SER A 794 -16.23 29.03 1.55
N GLY A 795 -15.31 29.79 0.96
CA GLY A 795 -15.48 30.46 -0.34
C GLY A 795 -15.47 29.50 -1.54
N LYS A 796 -16.33 29.77 -2.53
CA LYS A 796 -16.41 29.03 -3.81
C LYS A 796 -16.13 29.94 -5.00
N PHE A 797 -15.62 29.37 -6.09
CA PHE A 797 -15.48 30.02 -7.39
C PHE A 797 -16.19 29.23 -8.50
N ASN A 798 -16.64 29.93 -9.54
CA ASN A 798 -17.33 29.32 -10.66
C ASN A 798 -16.33 28.79 -11.69
N THR A 799 -16.62 27.61 -12.23
CA THR A 799 -15.75 26.93 -13.21
C THR A 799 -16.37 26.89 -14.61
N VAL A 800 -15.52 26.80 -15.64
CA VAL A 800 -15.91 26.69 -17.06
C VAL A 800 -15.37 25.38 -17.62
N ALA A 801 -16.19 24.62 -18.36
CA ALA A 801 -15.76 23.37 -18.98
C ALA A 801 -14.58 23.58 -19.95
N GLY A 802 -13.58 22.72 -19.88
CA GLY A 802 -12.34 22.83 -20.67
C GLY A 802 -11.33 23.87 -20.16
N ALA A 803 -11.63 24.61 -19.08
CA ALA A 803 -10.71 25.58 -18.49
C ALA A 803 -9.79 24.97 -17.43
N THR A 804 -8.60 25.55 -17.25
CA THR A 804 -7.66 25.21 -16.18
C THR A 804 -7.43 26.43 -15.30
N TYR A 805 -7.64 26.28 -13.98
CA TYR A 805 -7.44 27.33 -12.98
C TYR A 805 -6.15 27.06 -12.21
N THR A 806 -5.28 28.05 -12.05
CA THR A 806 -4.09 27.96 -11.20
C THR A 806 -4.42 28.42 -9.78
N ILE A 807 -4.03 27.65 -8.78
CA ILE A 807 -4.30 27.91 -7.37
C ILE A 807 -2.97 28.07 -6.65
N SER A 808 -2.80 29.11 -5.84
CA SER A 808 -1.65 29.28 -4.94
C SER A 808 -2.16 29.37 -3.51
N ALA A 809 -1.54 28.66 -2.58
CA ALA A 809 -1.84 28.77 -1.15
C ALA A 809 -0.56 29.04 -0.35
N GLU A 810 -0.69 29.79 0.74
CA GLU A 810 0.42 30.24 1.59
C GLU A 810 -0.01 30.29 3.06
N THR A 811 0.87 29.83 3.96
CA THR A 811 0.72 29.94 5.42
C THR A 811 1.52 31.12 5.97
N HIS A 812 1.07 31.66 7.10
CA HIS A 812 1.71 32.79 7.76
C HIS A 812 1.77 32.62 9.28
N LEU A 813 2.29 31.48 9.77
CA LEU A 813 2.38 31.24 11.22
C LEU A 813 3.44 32.14 11.86
N PRO A 814 3.12 32.90 12.92
CA PRO A 814 4.11 33.67 13.66
C PRO A 814 5.16 32.77 14.33
N GLY A 815 6.44 33.09 14.14
CA GLY A 815 7.55 32.36 14.75
C GLY A 815 8.05 31.17 13.92
N ASP A 816 7.52 30.99 12.71
CA ASP A 816 8.04 30.08 11.70
C ASP A 816 9.31 30.66 11.04
N PRO A 817 10.48 30.01 11.17
CA PRO A 817 11.70 30.48 10.55
C PRO A 817 11.96 29.90 9.14
N ILE A 818 11.14 28.97 8.63
CA ILE A 818 11.41 28.22 7.38
C ILE A 818 10.36 28.49 6.30
N ALA A 819 10.48 29.63 5.61
CA ALA A 819 9.52 30.03 4.58
C ALA A 819 9.47 29.14 3.31
N ASP A 820 10.47 28.29 3.08
CA ASP A 820 10.55 27.45 1.86
C ASP A 820 9.42 26.42 1.78
N ASN A 821 8.79 26.07 2.91
CA ASN A 821 7.71 25.10 2.97
C ASN A 821 6.31 25.74 3.13
N ASP A 822 6.21 27.07 3.22
CA ASP A 822 4.98 27.82 3.49
C ASP A 822 4.04 27.92 2.30
N LYS A 823 4.53 27.67 1.09
CA LYS A 823 3.80 27.97 -0.15
C LYS A 823 3.71 26.77 -1.08
N THR A 824 2.53 26.61 -1.68
CA THR A 824 2.33 25.65 -2.76
C THR A 824 1.44 26.19 -3.87
N THR A 825 1.56 25.60 -5.06
CA THR A 825 0.72 25.91 -6.21
C THR A 825 0.18 24.63 -6.85
N GLY A 826 -1.09 24.64 -7.26
CA GLY A 826 -1.75 23.55 -7.99
C GLY A 826 -2.58 24.06 -9.16
N SER A 827 -3.16 23.17 -9.95
CA SER A 827 -4.09 23.53 -11.02
C SER A 827 -5.31 22.61 -11.07
N ILE A 828 -6.49 23.20 -11.24
CA ILE A 828 -7.76 22.47 -11.38
C ILE A 828 -8.20 22.57 -12.84
N THR A 829 -8.23 21.43 -13.54
CA THR A 829 -8.76 21.35 -14.91
C THR A 829 -10.21 20.88 -14.89
N ILE A 830 -11.03 21.44 -15.76
CA ILE A 830 -12.44 21.08 -15.88
C ILE A 830 -12.63 20.29 -17.17
N SER A 831 -13.15 19.06 -17.08
CA SER A 831 -13.37 18.19 -18.24
C SER A 831 -14.39 18.76 -19.20
N LEU A 832 -14.21 18.44 -20.49
CA LEU A 832 -15.28 18.56 -21.47
C LEU A 832 -16.31 17.43 -21.24
N PRO A 833 -17.62 17.70 -21.41
CA PRO A 833 -18.63 16.65 -21.41
C PRO A 833 -18.35 15.58 -22.49
N PRO A 834 -18.51 14.28 -22.20
CA PRO A 834 -18.31 13.23 -23.18
C PRO A 834 -19.37 13.28 -24.29
N ALA A 835 -18.99 12.85 -25.48
CA ALA A 835 -19.85 12.82 -26.67
C ALA A 835 -20.35 11.40 -26.97
N LEU A 836 -21.64 11.30 -27.32
CA LEU A 836 -22.26 10.08 -27.82
C LEU A 836 -21.82 9.83 -29.27
N GLY A 837 -21.52 8.57 -29.60
CA GLY A 837 -21.17 8.12 -30.95
C GLY A 837 -22.38 7.64 -31.75
N THR A 838 -22.19 6.60 -32.57
CA THR A 838 -23.30 5.99 -33.35
C THR A 838 -24.33 5.36 -32.41
N LEU A 839 -25.61 5.62 -32.67
CA LEU A 839 -26.77 5.11 -31.92
C LEU A 839 -27.79 4.48 -32.87
N SER A 840 -28.38 3.36 -32.48
CA SER A 840 -29.46 2.69 -33.22
C SER A 840 -30.38 1.89 -32.30
N ALA A 841 -31.62 1.68 -32.72
CA ALA A 841 -32.58 0.85 -32.01
C ALA A 841 -33.43 0.06 -33.03
N TYR A 842 -33.71 -1.21 -32.74
CA TYR A 842 -34.49 -2.09 -33.63
C TYR A 842 -35.48 -2.95 -32.84
N LEU A 843 -36.66 -3.18 -33.41
CA LEU A 843 -37.59 -4.19 -32.90
C LEU A 843 -37.16 -5.58 -33.42
N CYS A 844 -36.89 -6.51 -32.50
CA CYS A 844 -36.52 -7.89 -32.79
C CYS A 844 -37.78 -8.77 -32.84
N SER A 845 -38.16 -9.26 -34.01
CA SER A 845 -39.32 -10.12 -34.24
C SER A 845 -39.18 -11.50 -33.60
N ASN A 846 -37.95 -12.01 -33.46
CA ASN A 846 -37.67 -13.32 -32.87
C ASN A 846 -37.82 -13.36 -31.34
N THR A 847 -37.52 -12.26 -30.64
CA THR A 847 -37.58 -12.17 -29.16
C THR A 847 -38.71 -11.29 -28.65
N ASN A 848 -39.41 -10.58 -29.55
CA ASN A 848 -40.44 -9.59 -29.21
C ASN A 848 -39.92 -8.51 -28.22
N SER A 849 -38.68 -8.05 -28.43
CA SER A 849 -38.00 -7.02 -27.63
C SER A 849 -37.31 -5.99 -28.53
N TYR A 850 -37.02 -4.81 -28.00
CA TYR A 850 -36.23 -3.78 -28.66
C TYR A 850 -34.75 -3.94 -28.29
N GLN A 851 -33.89 -4.03 -29.30
CA GLN A 851 -32.45 -3.98 -29.12
C GLN A 851 -31.96 -2.55 -29.34
N LEU A 852 -31.23 -2.03 -28.37
CA LEU A 852 -30.62 -0.71 -28.36
C LEU A 852 -29.11 -0.89 -28.51
N ASN A 853 -28.51 -0.18 -29.45
CA ASN A 853 -27.07 -0.26 -29.72
C ASN A 853 -26.47 1.13 -29.78
N GLY A 854 -25.33 1.35 -29.13
CA GLY A 854 -24.66 2.63 -29.11
C GLY A 854 -23.20 2.59 -28.71
N THR A 855 -22.49 3.67 -29.03
CA THR A 855 -21.08 3.89 -28.70
C THR A 855 -20.90 5.24 -28.02
N GLY A 856 -19.85 5.40 -27.22
CA GLY A 856 -19.53 6.65 -26.54
C GLY A 856 -18.40 6.48 -25.53
N ASP A 857 -17.76 7.58 -25.16
CA ASP A 857 -16.68 7.59 -24.15
C ASP A 857 -17.28 7.73 -22.75
N GLY A 858 -17.75 6.61 -22.19
CA GLY A 858 -18.39 6.53 -20.89
C GLY A 858 -19.42 5.42 -20.78
N GLN A 859 -20.10 5.35 -19.63
CA GLN A 859 -21.19 4.40 -19.43
C GLN A 859 -22.42 4.86 -20.19
N LEU A 860 -22.80 4.10 -21.22
CA LEU A 860 -24.03 4.31 -21.98
C LEU A 860 -25.26 3.91 -21.18
N LEU A 861 -26.23 4.81 -21.12
CA LEU A 861 -27.50 4.66 -20.40
C LEU A 861 -28.66 5.00 -21.33
N TRP A 862 -29.72 4.20 -21.26
CA TRP A 862 -30.89 4.31 -22.15
C TRP A 862 -32.13 4.71 -21.38
N TYR A 863 -32.89 5.67 -21.90
CA TYR A 863 -34.02 6.31 -21.24
C TYR A 863 -35.27 6.32 -22.11
N ALA A 864 -36.44 6.37 -21.47
CA ALA A 864 -37.74 6.48 -22.14
C ALA A 864 -38.05 7.91 -22.63
N SER A 865 -37.43 8.92 -22.03
CA SER A 865 -37.66 10.34 -22.32
C SER A 865 -36.40 11.16 -22.00
N PRO A 866 -36.27 12.41 -22.48
CA PRO A 866 -35.09 13.23 -22.19
C PRO A 866 -35.02 13.64 -20.72
N THR A 867 -36.14 13.64 -19.99
CA THR A 867 -36.23 14.06 -18.58
C THR A 867 -36.39 12.90 -17.59
N ALA A 868 -36.30 11.65 -18.06
CA ALA A 868 -36.42 10.48 -17.19
C ALA A 868 -35.34 10.47 -16.09
N THR A 869 -35.74 10.24 -14.85
CA THR A 869 -34.81 10.23 -13.70
C THR A 869 -34.04 8.92 -13.58
N LEU A 870 -34.56 7.82 -14.13
CA LEU A 870 -33.93 6.50 -14.10
C LEU A 870 -33.77 5.92 -15.52
N PRO A 871 -32.65 5.26 -15.82
CA PRO A 871 -32.47 4.56 -17.08
C PRO A 871 -33.33 3.28 -17.12
N LEU A 872 -33.81 2.95 -18.31
CA LEU A 872 -34.47 1.68 -18.64
C LEU A 872 -33.46 0.52 -18.58
N THR A 873 -32.30 0.73 -19.19
CA THR A 873 -31.23 -0.25 -19.36
C THR A 873 -29.90 0.46 -19.64
N PHE A 874 -28.81 -0.27 -19.71
CA PHE A 874 -27.46 0.27 -19.80
C PHE A 874 -26.57 -0.61 -20.69
N GLY A 875 -25.46 -0.04 -21.14
CA GLY A 875 -24.44 -0.72 -21.93
C GLY A 875 -24.55 -0.46 -23.44
N PRO A 876 -23.50 -0.82 -24.18
CA PRO A 876 -23.39 -0.55 -25.62
C PRO A 876 -24.41 -1.36 -26.42
N ILE A 877 -24.77 -2.57 -25.99
CA ILE A 877 -25.84 -3.38 -26.57
C ILE A 877 -26.77 -3.79 -25.42
N ALA A 878 -28.03 -3.38 -25.51
CA ALA A 878 -29.03 -3.63 -24.48
C ALA A 878 -30.37 -4.05 -25.08
N ASN A 879 -31.13 -4.90 -24.37
CA ASN A 879 -32.47 -5.30 -24.79
C ASN A 879 -33.51 -4.79 -23.79
N THR A 880 -34.66 -4.33 -24.28
CA THR A 880 -35.80 -3.92 -23.44
C THR A 880 -37.13 -4.35 -24.06
N THR A 881 -38.11 -4.69 -23.23
CA THR A 881 -39.50 -4.94 -23.66
C THR A 881 -40.39 -3.70 -23.50
N THR A 882 -39.86 -2.61 -22.91
CA THR A 882 -40.58 -1.35 -22.75
C THR A 882 -40.78 -0.67 -24.09
N THR A 883 -42.03 -0.52 -24.53
CA THR A 883 -42.39 0.17 -25.77
C THR A 883 -41.85 1.62 -25.77
N PRO A 884 -41.24 2.09 -26.87
CA PRO A 884 -40.76 3.47 -26.98
C PRO A 884 -41.92 4.46 -27.02
N VAL A 885 -41.73 5.65 -26.47
CA VAL A 885 -42.67 6.77 -26.61
C VAL A 885 -42.39 7.46 -27.95
N ASN A 886 -43.41 7.65 -28.80
CA ASN A 886 -43.26 8.23 -30.14
C ASN A 886 -42.16 7.54 -30.97
N ASN A 887 -42.05 6.22 -30.85
CA ASN A 887 -41.04 5.41 -31.55
C ASN A 887 -39.57 5.83 -31.28
N THR A 888 -39.31 6.48 -30.14
CA THR A 888 -37.99 7.04 -29.79
C THR A 888 -37.57 6.64 -28.37
N TYR A 889 -36.30 6.27 -28.22
CA TYR A 889 -35.58 6.19 -26.95
C TYR A 889 -34.58 7.34 -26.83
N TYR A 890 -33.95 7.52 -25.67
CA TYR A 890 -32.92 8.52 -25.46
C TYR A 890 -31.66 7.86 -24.91
N ALA A 891 -30.49 8.24 -25.41
CA ALA A 891 -29.20 7.75 -24.91
C ALA A 891 -28.44 8.89 -24.22
N GLY A 892 -27.81 8.60 -23.09
CA GLY A 892 -26.93 9.48 -22.34
C GLY A 892 -25.66 8.75 -21.92
N LEU A 893 -24.60 9.51 -21.61
CA LEU A 893 -23.37 8.98 -21.01
C LEU A 893 -23.23 9.52 -19.60
N ASN A 894 -22.96 8.64 -18.63
CA ASN A 894 -22.65 8.99 -17.25
C ASN A 894 -23.67 9.96 -16.58
N ASP A 895 -24.93 9.93 -17.02
CA ASP A 895 -25.95 10.93 -16.69
C ASP A 895 -27.05 10.39 -15.78
N PHE A 896 -26.72 9.35 -15.01
CA PHE A 896 -27.57 8.84 -13.93
C PHE A 896 -27.22 9.50 -12.59
N SER A 897 -28.27 9.90 -11.87
CA SER A 897 -28.20 10.46 -10.51
C SER A 897 -29.52 10.19 -9.78
N GLY A 898 -29.48 9.79 -8.51
CA GLY A 898 -30.69 9.59 -7.72
C GLY A 898 -30.41 9.22 -6.26
N ASN A 899 -31.43 9.39 -5.41
CA ASN A 899 -31.37 9.01 -4.00
C ASN A 899 -31.94 7.60 -3.77
N ILE A 900 -31.35 6.85 -2.83
CA ILE A 900 -31.80 5.52 -2.44
C ILE A 900 -31.82 5.35 -0.91
N GLY A 901 -32.72 4.49 -0.43
CA GLY A 901 -32.89 4.21 1.00
C GLY A 901 -33.88 5.17 1.68
N PRO A 902 -34.14 4.97 2.99
CA PRO A 902 -34.95 5.88 3.80
C PRO A 902 -34.34 7.28 3.84
N ALA A 903 -35.16 8.31 3.65
CA ALA A 903 -34.71 9.71 3.65
C ALA A 903 -34.15 10.17 5.02
N THR A 904 -34.65 9.59 6.12
CA THR A 904 -34.22 9.89 7.49
C THR A 904 -34.29 8.63 8.36
N LYS A 905 -33.65 8.68 9.54
CA LYS A 905 -33.73 7.59 10.52
C LYS A 905 -35.14 7.31 11.07
N ASN A 906 -36.06 8.26 10.94
CA ASN A 906 -37.42 8.19 11.48
C ASN A 906 -38.39 7.38 10.63
N VAL A 907 -37.95 6.86 9.47
CA VAL A 907 -38.75 5.95 8.64
C VAL A 907 -39.02 4.62 9.34
N PHE A 908 -38.15 4.20 10.26
CA PHE A 908 -38.27 2.97 11.03
C PHE A 908 -38.42 3.25 12.53
N SER A 909 -39.07 2.34 13.27
CA SER A 909 -39.62 2.60 14.61
C SER A 909 -38.65 2.39 15.78
N GLY A 910 -37.38 2.10 15.53
CA GLY A 910 -36.38 1.94 16.58
C GLY A 910 -34.94 2.07 16.08
N GLY A 911 -34.04 2.40 17.00
CA GLY A 911 -32.60 2.49 16.75
C GLY A 911 -31.81 3.00 17.94
N GLY A 912 -30.53 3.27 17.72
CA GLY A 912 -29.61 3.82 18.72
C GLY A 912 -28.22 4.06 18.13
N TYR A 913 -27.38 4.74 18.91
CA TYR A 913 -26.01 5.09 18.51
C TYR A 913 -25.02 4.14 19.15
N ASN A 914 -24.07 3.64 18.38
CA ASN A 914 -22.91 2.91 18.88
C ASN A 914 -21.84 2.80 17.79
N GLN A 915 -20.80 2.05 18.07
CA GLN A 915 -19.88 1.50 17.08
C GLN A 915 -20.38 0.13 16.66
N PHE A 916 -20.80 0.00 15.41
CA PHE A 916 -21.47 -1.19 14.92
C PHE A 916 -20.61 -1.88 13.85
N GLY A 917 -20.34 -3.18 14.01
CA GLY A 917 -19.46 -3.93 13.11
C GLY A 917 -20.00 -4.30 11.71
N PRO A 918 -21.32 -4.47 11.48
CA PRO A 918 -21.80 -4.93 10.18
C PRO A 918 -21.54 -3.96 9.02
N SER A 919 -21.23 -4.55 7.86
CA SER A 919 -21.06 -3.89 6.57
C SER A 919 -22.39 -3.77 5.83
N VAL A 920 -22.53 -2.69 5.06
CA VAL A 920 -23.66 -2.52 4.13
C VAL A 920 -23.31 -3.24 2.83
N ILE A 921 -24.15 -4.17 2.39
CA ILE A 921 -23.93 -4.91 1.15
C ILE A 921 -24.70 -4.23 0.03
N VAL A 922 -23.99 -3.86 -1.03
CA VAL A 922 -24.55 -3.16 -2.19
C VAL A 922 -24.20 -3.90 -3.47
N TYR A 923 -25.00 -3.67 -4.50
CA TYR A 923 -24.75 -4.20 -5.84
C TYR A 923 -24.92 -3.08 -6.87
N THR A 924 -24.01 -3.01 -7.82
CA THR A 924 -24.14 -2.11 -8.97
C THR A 924 -23.96 -2.87 -10.28
N ASN A 925 -24.70 -2.46 -11.29
CA ASN A 925 -24.61 -2.96 -12.65
C ASN A 925 -23.69 -2.12 -13.54
N VAL A 926 -23.38 -0.89 -13.12
CA VAL A 926 -22.51 0.04 -13.84
C VAL A 926 -21.58 0.79 -12.87
N PRO A 927 -20.53 1.46 -13.35
CA PRO A 927 -19.68 2.27 -12.50
C PRO A 927 -20.46 3.45 -11.87
N VAL A 928 -20.46 3.56 -10.53
CA VAL A 928 -21.18 4.60 -9.79
C VAL A 928 -20.35 5.21 -8.66
N VAL A 929 -20.78 6.38 -8.19
CA VAL A 929 -20.27 7.08 -7.00
C VAL A 929 -21.40 7.24 -6.00
N LEU A 930 -21.18 6.82 -4.76
CA LEU A 930 -21.99 7.19 -3.61
C LEU A 930 -21.52 8.57 -3.14
N GLU A 931 -22.19 9.63 -3.58
CA GLU A 931 -21.70 11.00 -3.45
C GLU A 931 -21.91 11.54 -2.04
N THR A 932 -23.14 11.45 -1.53
CA THR A 932 -23.50 11.95 -0.19
C THR A 932 -24.46 11.03 0.52
N ALA A 933 -24.50 11.09 1.85
CA ALA A 933 -25.57 10.51 2.65
C ALA A 933 -25.86 11.39 3.86
N ARG A 934 -27.12 11.36 4.31
CA ARG A 934 -27.48 11.84 5.64
C ARG A 934 -27.03 10.82 6.68
N MET A 935 -26.32 11.30 7.69
CA MET A 935 -25.79 10.48 8.78
C MET A 935 -26.02 11.17 10.14
N TYR A 936 -26.04 10.37 11.21
CA TYR A 936 -26.38 10.80 12.56
C TYR A 936 -25.30 10.35 13.53
N PHE A 937 -24.69 11.29 14.24
CA PHE A 937 -23.52 11.06 15.09
C PHE A 937 -23.84 11.33 16.56
N GLY A 938 -23.69 10.30 17.38
CA GLY A 938 -23.96 10.34 18.82
C GLY A 938 -22.85 11.01 19.62
N ASN A 939 -21.63 11.01 19.10
CA ASN A 939 -20.45 11.66 19.66
C ASN A 939 -19.45 12.01 18.55
N ALA A 940 -18.62 13.02 18.80
CA ALA A 940 -17.61 13.46 17.84
C ALA A 940 -16.45 12.45 17.74
N GLY A 941 -15.84 12.37 16.56
CA GLY A 941 -14.69 11.51 16.27
C GLY A 941 -14.61 11.13 14.79
N LYS A 942 -13.84 10.09 14.47
CA LYS A 942 -13.54 9.65 13.10
C LYS A 942 -14.21 8.34 12.75
N LEU A 943 -14.98 8.34 11.67
CA LEU A 943 -15.62 7.16 11.08
C LEU A 943 -15.12 6.95 9.65
N THR A 944 -14.55 5.78 9.34
CA THR A 944 -14.09 5.41 8.00
C THR A 944 -15.00 4.35 7.38
N PHE A 945 -15.44 4.54 6.13
CA PHE A 945 -16.06 3.49 5.32
C PHE A 945 -15.07 2.96 4.29
N THR A 946 -14.97 1.63 4.16
CA THR A 946 -14.14 0.95 3.15
C THR A 946 -15.03 0.07 2.28
N VAL A 947 -14.92 0.22 0.96
CA VAL A 947 -15.64 -0.58 -0.05
C VAL A 947 -14.73 -1.69 -0.54
N THR A 948 -15.12 -2.95 -0.34
CA THR A 948 -14.44 -4.13 -0.90
C THR A 948 -15.30 -4.81 -1.95
N ASN A 949 -14.68 -5.31 -3.02
CA ASN A 949 -15.38 -6.11 -4.04
C ASN A 949 -15.51 -7.59 -3.60
N ALA A 950 -16.15 -8.41 -4.44
CA ALA A 950 -16.36 -9.83 -4.17
C ALA A 950 -15.08 -10.67 -4.00
N ASN A 951 -13.93 -10.20 -4.49
CA ASN A 951 -12.63 -10.85 -4.34
C ASN A 951 -11.90 -10.44 -3.04
N GLY A 952 -12.52 -9.57 -2.22
CA GLY A 952 -11.91 -9.00 -1.02
C GLY A 952 -10.99 -7.80 -1.29
N GLU A 953 -10.89 -7.33 -2.53
CA GLU A 953 -10.06 -6.18 -2.90
C GLU A 953 -10.74 -4.87 -2.47
N THR A 954 -9.99 -3.97 -1.84
CA THR A 954 -10.49 -2.63 -1.53
C THR A 954 -10.51 -1.76 -2.78
N VAL A 955 -11.68 -1.23 -3.15
CA VAL A 955 -11.86 -0.41 -4.36
C VAL A 955 -12.07 1.08 -4.08
N SER A 956 -12.58 1.45 -2.90
CA SER A 956 -12.80 2.85 -2.50
C SER A 956 -12.88 2.99 -0.99
N SER A 957 -12.53 4.16 -0.43
CA SER A 957 -12.68 4.44 1.01
C SER A 957 -12.86 5.94 1.27
N THR A 958 -13.59 6.29 2.34
CA THR A 958 -13.81 7.68 2.78
C THR A 958 -13.77 7.75 4.30
N THR A 959 -13.14 8.79 4.86
CA THR A 959 -13.11 9.04 6.32
C THR A 959 -13.82 10.35 6.63
N ILE A 960 -14.72 10.28 7.60
CA ILE A 960 -15.56 11.37 8.05
C ILE A 960 -15.07 11.79 9.43
N ASN A 961 -14.55 13.01 9.56
CA ASN A 961 -14.35 13.67 10.85
C ASN A 961 -15.71 14.26 11.27
N ALA A 962 -16.44 13.55 12.12
CA ALA A 962 -17.80 13.89 12.47
C ALA A 962 -17.85 14.74 13.74
N ASP A 963 -18.53 15.88 13.65
CA ASP A 963 -19.10 16.54 14.81
C ASP A 963 -20.35 15.78 15.27
N ALA A 964 -20.60 15.77 16.58
CA ALA A 964 -21.80 15.17 17.11
C ALA A 964 -23.05 15.95 16.64
N THR A 965 -24.02 15.24 16.06
CA THR A 965 -25.31 15.83 15.64
C THR A 965 -26.40 15.64 16.70
N ARG A 966 -26.18 14.69 17.61
CA ARG A 966 -27.03 14.46 18.78
C ARG A 966 -27.04 15.68 19.69
N THR A 967 -28.22 16.03 20.22
CA THR A 967 -28.38 17.20 21.11
C THR A 967 -27.58 17.11 22.41
N ALA A 968 -27.33 15.89 22.90
CA ALA A 968 -26.45 15.61 24.03
C ALA A 968 -25.39 14.58 23.62
N PRO A 969 -24.19 15.00 23.18
CA PRO A 969 -23.14 14.07 22.78
C PRO A 969 -22.68 13.16 23.92
N GLY A 970 -22.38 11.89 23.63
CA GLY A 970 -21.91 10.94 24.64
C GLY A 970 -21.25 9.70 24.03
N ALA A 971 -20.12 9.28 24.61
CA ALA A 971 -19.38 8.10 24.17
C ALA A 971 -20.16 6.80 24.41
N GLY A 972 -19.86 5.76 23.62
CA GLY A 972 -20.47 4.43 23.75
C GLY A 972 -21.93 4.33 23.30
N GLY A 973 -22.63 3.28 23.74
CA GLY A 973 -24.01 3.01 23.36
C GLY A 973 -24.99 4.06 23.90
N GLN A 974 -25.73 4.73 23.01
CA GLN A 974 -26.76 5.72 23.36
C GLN A 974 -28.12 5.36 22.77
N THR A 975 -29.19 5.72 23.46
CA THR A 975 -30.56 5.62 22.93
C THR A 975 -30.79 6.64 21.83
N ASP A 976 -31.80 6.39 20.99
CA ASP A 976 -32.24 7.32 19.95
C ASP A 976 -32.54 8.72 20.52
N ASP A 977 -32.23 9.75 19.72
CA ASP A 977 -32.54 11.16 19.96
C ASP A 977 -33.48 11.64 18.85
N ALA A 978 -34.77 11.77 19.17
CA ALA A 978 -35.79 12.14 18.18
C ALA A 978 -35.56 13.51 17.51
N ASN A 979 -34.76 14.40 18.13
CA ASN A 979 -34.49 15.73 17.61
C ASN A 979 -33.26 15.80 16.70
N ASP A 980 -32.40 14.78 16.71
CA ASP A 980 -31.21 14.73 15.88
C ASP A 980 -31.60 14.71 14.39
N GLN A 981 -31.27 15.79 13.67
CA GLN A 981 -31.53 15.95 12.24
C GLN A 981 -30.46 15.32 11.35
N GLY A 982 -29.35 14.88 11.97
CA GLY A 982 -28.16 14.44 11.28
C GLY A 982 -27.52 15.56 10.48
N THR A 983 -26.51 15.20 9.70
CA THR A 983 -25.84 16.09 8.75
C THR A 983 -25.65 15.39 7.42
N ILE A 984 -25.55 16.16 6.34
CA ILE A 984 -25.20 15.62 5.02
C ILE A 984 -23.68 15.51 4.98
N VAL A 985 -23.20 14.30 4.71
CA VAL A 985 -21.78 14.01 4.63
C VAL A 985 -21.41 13.68 3.20
N ASN A 986 -20.31 14.26 2.70
CA ASN A 986 -19.71 13.86 1.44
C ASN A 986 -19.01 12.52 1.62
N LEU A 987 -19.46 11.51 0.88
CA LEU A 987 -18.88 10.16 0.89
C LEU A 987 -17.89 9.98 -0.27
N ASN A 988 -18.30 10.33 -1.49
CA ASN A 988 -17.56 10.11 -2.73
C ASN A 988 -16.98 8.69 -2.90
N LEU A 989 -17.71 7.66 -2.45
CA LEU A 989 -17.26 6.26 -2.56
C LEU A 989 -17.53 5.73 -3.96
N THR A 990 -16.49 5.27 -4.66
CA THR A 990 -16.60 4.73 -6.02
C THR A 990 -16.81 3.22 -6.04
N LEU A 991 -17.63 2.75 -6.97
CA LEU A 991 -17.84 1.34 -7.28
C LEU A 991 -17.54 1.19 -8.78
N PRO A 992 -16.29 0.83 -9.15
CA PRO A 992 -15.78 1.06 -10.51
C PRO A 992 -16.24 0.03 -11.53
N THR A 993 -16.70 -1.15 -11.09
CA THR A 993 -17.15 -2.23 -11.99
C THR A 993 -18.48 -2.82 -11.51
N ALA A 994 -19.19 -3.51 -12.40
CA ALA A 994 -20.39 -4.24 -12.02
C ALA A 994 -20.05 -5.35 -11.02
N GLY A 995 -20.83 -5.48 -9.95
CA GLY A 995 -20.58 -6.49 -8.93
C GLY A 995 -21.19 -6.16 -7.56
N THR A 996 -20.99 -7.10 -6.63
CA THR A 996 -21.35 -6.96 -5.22
C THR A 996 -20.19 -6.35 -4.46
N TYR A 997 -20.50 -5.41 -3.57
CA TYR A 997 -19.54 -4.74 -2.70
C TYR A 997 -20.00 -4.75 -1.26
N ALA A 998 -19.05 -4.81 -0.33
CA ALA A 998 -19.28 -4.61 1.09
C ALA A 998 -18.70 -3.26 1.53
N ILE A 999 -19.51 -2.44 2.21
CA ILE A 999 -19.11 -1.15 2.77
C ILE A 999 -18.95 -1.31 4.28
N THR A 1000 -17.72 -1.46 4.74
CA THR A 1000 -17.39 -1.75 6.15
C THR A 1000 -17.05 -0.46 6.91
N PRO A 1001 -17.70 -0.17 8.06
CA PRO A 1001 -17.33 0.93 8.95
C PRO A 1001 -16.12 0.57 9.83
N SER A 1002 -15.29 1.56 10.14
CA SER A 1002 -14.22 1.50 11.14
C SER A 1002 -14.23 2.79 11.95
N TYR A 1003 -14.17 2.64 13.27
CA TYR A 1003 -14.37 3.72 14.24
C TYR A 1003 -13.04 4.05 14.93
N ASP A 1004 -12.83 5.32 15.29
CA ASP A 1004 -11.91 5.65 16.37
C ASP A 1004 -12.50 5.32 17.75
N ASN A 1005 -11.82 5.67 18.83
CA ASN A 1005 -12.26 5.32 20.18
C ASN A 1005 -13.47 6.14 20.67
N THR A 1006 -13.95 7.15 19.93
CA THR A 1006 -14.93 8.12 20.46
C THR A 1006 -16.18 8.27 19.62
N VAL A 1007 -16.12 8.15 18.29
CA VAL A 1007 -17.28 8.39 17.42
C VAL A 1007 -18.33 7.30 17.59
N THR A 1008 -19.59 7.68 17.52
CA THR A 1008 -20.73 6.74 17.52
C THR A 1008 -21.71 7.15 16.44
N VAL A 1009 -22.30 6.17 15.76
CA VAL A 1009 -23.21 6.39 14.62
C VAL A 1009 -24.53 5.70 14.86
N PHE A 1010 -25.61 6.24 14.33
CA PHE A 1010 -26.94 5.65 14.44
C PHE A 1010 -27.17 4.45 13.50
N ARG A 1011 -27.92 3.45 13.97
CA ARG A 1011 -28.57 2.42 13.13
C ARG A 1011 -30.04 2.25 13.52
N ASN A 1012 -30.90 1.83 12.59
CA ASN A 1012 -32.21 1.31 12.95
C ASN A 1012 -32.14 -0.18 13.30
N ASN A 1013 -32.97 -0.63 14.24
CA ASN A 1013 -33.03 -2.02 14.71
C ASN A 1013 -34.47 -2.58 14.87
N ALA A 1014 -35.50 -1.85 14.45
CA ALA A 1014 -36.89 -2.30 14.50
C ALA A 1014 -37.72 -1.68 13.37
N GLY A 1015 -38.65 -2.46 12.79
CA GLY A 1015 -39.57 -1.98 11.76
C GLY A 1015 -38.99 -1.85 10.34
N ILE A 1016 -37.83 -2.44 10.07
CA ILE A 1016 -37.16 -2.37 8.76
C ILE A 1016 -37.96 -3.15 7.72
N THR A 1017 -38.36 -2.47 6.64
CA THR A 1017 -38.95 -3.07 5.43
C THR A 1017 -38.32 -2.42 4.20
N GLY A 1018 -38.16 -3.16 3.10
CA GLY A 1018 -37.70 -2.60 1.82
C GLY A 1018 -36.42 -3.20 1.20
N TYR A 1019 -35.72 -4.13 1.86
CA TYR A 1019 -34.60 -4.83 1.21
C TYR A 1019 -35.05 -5.78 0.09
N PRO A 1020 -34.31 -5.87 -1.04
CA PRO A 1020 -33.25 -4.93 -1.43
C PRO A 1020 -33.86 -3.58 -1.84
N PHE A 1021 -33.30 -2.47 -1.33
CA PHE A 1021 -33.67 -1.14 -1.83
C PHE A 1021 -33.07 -0.99 -3.22
N LYS A 1022 -33.83 -0.53 -4.20
CA LYS A 1022 -33.38 -0.45 -5.60
C LYS A 1022 -33.49 0.98 -6.12
N LEU A 1023 -32.49 1.38 -6.90
CA LEU A 1023 -32.49 2.59 -7.71
C LEU A 1023 -32.46 2.17 -9.19
N GLY A 1024 -33.66 1.92 -9.72
CA GLY A 1024 -33.84 1.31 -11.03
C GLY A 1024 -33.15 -0.06 -11.14
N ASN A 1025 -32.62 -0.34 -12.33
CA ASN A 1025 -31.78 -1.52 -12.60
C ASN A 1025 -30.28 -1.24 -12.43
N ILE A 1026 -29.92 -0.12 -11.80
CA ILE A 1026 -28.52 0.33 -11.74
C ILE A 1026 -27.86 -0.06 -10.42
N PHE A 1027 -28.45 0.34 -9.30
CA PHE A 1027 -27.85 0.20 -7.98
C PHE A 1027 -28.85 -0.36 -6.98
N SER A 1028 -28.39 -1.15 -6.03
CA SER A 1028 -29.21 -1.68 -4.95
C SER A 1028 -28.46 -1.77 -3.64
N ILE A 1029 -29.13 -1.46 -2.54
CA ILE A 1029 -28.69 -1.85 -1.19
C ILE A 1029 -29.32 -3.21 -0.92
N LEU A 1030 -28.50 -4.26 -0.95
CA LEU A 1030 -28.95 -5.64 -0.78
C LEU A 1030 -29.32 -5.96 0.66
N GLY A 1031 -28.56 -5.42 1.62
CA GLY A 1031 -28.68 -5.77 3.03
C GLY A 1031 -27.47 -5.35 3.83
N ASN A 1032 -27.19 -6.13 4.87
CA ASN A 1032 -25.98 -6.04 5.69
C ASN A 1032 -25.51 -7.46 6.06
N ASP A 1033 -24.32 -7.59 6.61
CA ASP A 1033 -23.73 -8.88 7.01
C ASP A 1033 -23.93 -9.19 8.52
N ALA A 1034 -24.93 -8.59 9.19
CA ALA A 1034 -25.23 -8.91 10.57
C ALA A 1034 -25.74 -10.36 10.71
N GLN A 1035 -25.15 -11.11 11.65
CA GLN A 1035 -25.50 -12.50 11.94
C GLN A 1035 -26.10 -12.65 13.34
N ASN A 1036 -27.02 -13.61 13.49
CA ASN A 1036 -27.63 -13.90 14.78
C ASN A 1036 -26.60 -14.61 15.67
N PRO A 1037 -26.19 -14.03 16.81
CA PRO A 1037 -25.17 -14.62 17.67
C PRO A 1037 -25.59 -15.97 18.28
N ASN A 1038 -26.90 -16.25 18.33
CA ASN A 1038 -27.44 -17.50 18.87
C ASN A 1038 -27.80 -18.52 17.77
N ASN A 1039 -27.75 -18.14 16.49
CA ASN A 1039 -28.06 -19.01 15.37
C ASN A 1039 -27.42 -18.50 14.06
N ALA A 1040 -26.19 -18.94 13.77
CA ALA A 1040 -25.46 -18.55 12.56
C ALA A 1040 -26.19 -18.88 11.24
N ASN A 1041 -27.18 -19.78 11.25
CA ASN A 1041 -27.95 -20.19 10.08
C ASN A 1041 -29.20 -19.34 9.82
N ASP A 1042 -29.49 -18.34 10.67
CA ASP A 1042 -30.61 -17.42 10.45
C ASP A 1042 -30.32 -16.46 9.29
N SER A 1043 -30.67 -16.91 8.08
CA SER A 1043 -30.54 -16.15 6.83
C SER A 1043 -31.41 -14.89 6.75
N THR A 1044 -32.21 -14.59 7.78
CA THR A 1044 -33.09 -13.42 7.81
C THR A 1044 -32.70 -12.36 8.84
N TYR A 1045 -31.74 -12.65 9.72
CA TYR A 1045 -31.35 -11.78 10.82
C TYR A 1045 -30.94 -10.36 10.38
N TYR A 1046 -30.18 -10.25 9.28
CA TYR A 1046 -29.75 -8.96 8.73
C TYR A 1046 -30.91 -8.02 8.39
N LYS A 1047 -32.10 -8.56 8.10
CA LYS A 1047 -33.30 -7.77 7.77
C LYS A 1047 -33.83 -6.96 8.95
N GLY A 1048 -33.40 -7.29 10.18
CA GLY A 1048 -33.75 -6.52 11.37
C GLY A 1048 -33.04 -5.17 11.49
N PHE A 1049 -32.08 -4.84 10.61
CA PHE A 1049 -31.22 -3.67 10.76
C PHE A 1049 -31.07 -2.85 9.48
N TYR A 1050 -30.99 -1.52 9.63
CA TYR A 1050 -30.63 -0.60 8.56
C TYR A 1050 -29.46 0.29 8.99
N TYR A 1051 -28.46 0.36 8.12
CA TYR A 1051 -27.11 0.86 8.36
C TYR A 1051 -26.62 1.65 7.14
N TYR A 1052 -25.74 2.62 7.24
CA TYR A 1052 -25.82 3.83 8.09
C TYR A 1052 -26.32 5.02 7.25
N PHE A 1053 -26.67 4.75 5.99
CA PHE A 1053 -26.79 5.72 4.91
C PHE A 1053 -28.25 6.04 4.68
N TYR A 1054 -28.67 7.23 5.12
CA TYR A 1054 -30.01 7.76 4.89
C TYR A 1054 -29.95 8.73 3.71
N ASP A 1055 -30.97 8.72 2.86
CA ASP A 1055 -31.04 9.56 1.65
C ASP A 1055 -29.75 9.49 0.80
N LEU A 1056 -29.26 8.26 0.55
CA LEU A 1056 -27.98 8.05 -0.11
C LEU A 1056 -28.05 8.53 -1.57
N HIS A 1057 -27.30 9.58 -1.91
CA HIS A 1057 -27.19 10.09 -3.28
C HIS A 1057 -26.18 9.27 -4.06
N VAL A 1058 -26.63 8.64 -5.15
CA VAL A 1058 -25.82 7.83 -6.05
C VAL A 1058 -25.85 8.43 -7.45
N LYS A 1059 -24.68 8.59 -8.06
CA LYS A 1059 -24.54 9.09 -9.43
C LYS A 1059 -23.60 8.23 -10.26
N SER A 1060 -23.63 8.36 -11.57
CA SER A 1060 -22.64 7.74 -12.46
C SER A 1060 -21.23 8.28 -12.20
N MET A 1061 -20.23 7.45 -12.45
CA MET A 1061 -18.84 7.92 -12.56
C MET A 1061 -18.63 8.71 -13.85
N GLY A 1062 -17.79 9.76 -13.78
CA GLY A 1062 -17.46 10.62 -14.92
C GLY A 1062 -18.39 11.83 -15.07
N CYS A 1063 -18.08 12.71 -16.03
CA CYS A 1063 -18.97 13.83 -16.36
C CYS A 1063 -20.13 13.36 -17.23
N PRO A 1064 -21.36 13.84 -16.99
CA PRO A 1064 -22.50 13.52 -17.82
C PRO A 1064 -22.31 14.12 -19.23
N SER A 1065 -22.81 13.43 -20.25
CA SER A 1065 -22.95 14.03 -21.59
C SER A 1065 -23.77 15.32 -21.51
N ALA A 1066 -23.45 16.29 -22.36
CA ALA A 1066 -24.10 17.61 -22.34
C ALA A 1066 -25.62 17.54 -22.47
N GLU A 1067 -26.12 16.59 -23.26
CA GLU A 1067 -27.54 16.28 -23.42
C GLU A 1067 -27.75 14.80 -23.75
N ARG A 1068 -28.99 14.34 -23.62
CA ARG A 1068 -29.41 13.01 -24.10
C ARG A 1068 -29.87 13.10 -25.54
N LEU A 1069 -29.38 12.20 -26.40
CA LEU A 1069 -29.76 12.19 -27.83
C LEU A 1069 -30.93 11.24 -28.10
N PRO A 1070 -31.89 11.65 -28.95
CA PRO A 1070 -33.01 10.78 -29.36
C PRO A 1070 -32.53 9.69 -30.33
N VAL A 1071 -33.06 8.47 -30.15
CA VAL A 1071 -32.77 7.28 -30.95
C VAL A 1071 -34.10 6.68 -31.42
N THR A 1072 -34.45 6.94 -32.69
CA THR A 1072 -35.68 6.41 -33.29
C THR A 1072 -35.52 4.92 -33.59
N VAL A 1073 -36.54 4.12 -33.29
CA VAL A 1073 -36.55 2.69 -33.62
C VAL A 1073 -36.65 2.51 -35.13
N GLY A 1074 -35.58 1.97 -35.70
CA GLY A 1074 -35.46 1.62 -37.10
C GLY A 1074 -36.03 0.24 -37.41
N LYS A 1075 -36.23 0.01 -38.70
CA LYS A 1075 -36.57 -1.28 -39.31
C LYS A 1075 -35.91 -1.36 -40.68
N PRO A 1076 -35.68 -2.56 -41.23
CA PRO A 1076 -35.23 -2.70 -42.61
C PRO A 1076 -36.18 -1.98 -43.56
N VAL A 1077 -35.61 -1.26 -44.52
CA VAL A 1077 -36.37 -0.56 -45.56
C VAL A 1077 -36.11 -1.25 -46.89
N ILE A 1078 -37.18 -1.53 -47.63
CA ILE A 1078 -37.10 -2.03 -49.00
C ILE A 1078 -37.18 -0.83 -49.94
N THR A 1079 -36.16 -0.68 -50.79
CA THR A 1079 -36.16 0.29 -51.90
C THR A 1079 -36.17 -0.47 -53.23
N GLN A 1080 -36.77 0.11 -54.27
CA GLN A 1080 -36.81 -0.50 -55.60
C GLN A 1080 -36.01 0.34 -56.58
N THR A 1081 -35.08 -0.29 -57.31
CA THR A 1081 -34.39 0.29 -58.47
C THR A 1081 -34.58 -0.63 -59.67
N GLY A 1082 -35.39 -0.22 -60.65
CA GLY A 1082 -35.80 -1.09 -61.75
C GLY A 1082 -36.62 -2.28 -61.23
N ASP A 1083 -36.20 -3.51 -61.52
CA ASP A 1083 -36.84 -4.73 -61.00
C ASP A 1083 -36.13 -5.30 -59.76
N VAL A 1084 -35.15 -4.60 -59.21
CA VAL A 1084 -34.39 -5.07 -58.05
C VAL A 1084 -34.93 -4.39 -56.80
N LEU A 1085 -35.34 -5.20 -55.83
CA LEU A 1085 -35.58 -4.77 -54.46
C LEU A 1085 -34.26 -4.81 -53.69
N THR A 1086 -33.97 -3.76 -52.95
CA THR A 1086 -32.75 -3.60 -52.15
C THR A 1086 -33.13 -3.36 -50.70
N SER A 1087 -32.59 -4.19 -49.81
CA SER A 1087 -32.65 -4.01 -48.36
C SER A 1087 -31.71 -2.89 -47.93
N SER A 1088 -32.10 -2.12 -46.92
CA SER A 1088 -31.21 -1.17 -46.25
C SER A 1088 -30.07 -1.84 -45.46
N PHE A 1089 -30.05 -3.17 -45.36
CA PHE A 1089 -29.01 -3.97 -44.72
C PHE A 1089 -28.16 -4.70 -45.76
N ALA A 1090 -26.84 -4.60 -45.63
CA ALA A 1090 -25.89 -5.25 -46.54
C ALA A 1090 -25.87 -6.78 -46.37
N ASP A 1091 -26.01 -7.27 -45.13
CA ASP A 1091 -25.88 -8.69 -44.77
C ASP A 1091 -27.03 -9.16 -43.87
N GLY A 1092 -27.12 -10.48 -43.67
CA GLY A 1092 -28.09 -11.09 -42.75
C GLY A 1092 -29.54 -11.11 -43.25
N ASN A 1093 -29.78 -10.86 -44.54
CA ASN A 1093 -31.12 -10.74 -45.10
C ASN A 1093 -31.80 -12.10 -45.34
N GLN A 1094 -33.13 -12.13 -45.26
CA GLN A 1094 -33.99 -13.18 -45.78
C GLN A 1094 -35.27 -12.55 -46.35
N TRP A 1095 -35.54 -12.77 -47.62
CA TRP A 1095 -36.73 -12.21 -48.30
C TRP A 1095 -37.95 -13.12 -48.16
N PHE A 1096 -39.13 -12.51 -48.06
CA PHE A 1096 -40.43 -13.18 -47.96
C PHE A 1096 -41.39 -12.62 -49.01
N LEU A 1097 -42.22 -13.49 -49.59
CA LEU A 1097 -43.32 -13.15 -50.47
C LEU A 1097 -44.63 -13.56 -49.80
N ASN A 1098 -45.53 -12.59 -49.58
CA ASN A 1098 -46.84 -12.82 -48.95
C ASN A 1098 -46.74 -13.59 -47.62
N GLY A 1099 -45.69 -13.33 -46.84
CA GLY A 1099 -45.43 -13.98 -45.54
C GLY A 1099 -44.69 -15.32 -45.60
N VAL A 1100 -44.36 -15.86 -46.78
CA VAL A 1100 -43.62 -17.11 -46.94
C VAL A 1100 -42.18 -16.82 -47.36
N ALA A 1101 -41.20 -17.47 -46.71
CA ALA A 1101 -39.79 -17.29 -47.01
C ALA A 1101 -39.48 -17.74 -48.45
N VAL A 1102 -38.75 -16.91 -49.21
CA VAL A 1102 -38.27 -17.26 -50.54
C VAL A 1102 -36.97 -18.06 -50.38
N PRO A 1103 -36.92 -19.34 -50.76
CA PRO A 1103 -35.73 -20.18 -50.54
C PRO A 1103 -34.48 -19.61 -51.22
N GLY A 1104 -33.39 -19.46 -50.45
CA GLY A 1104 -32.09 -18.99 -50.95
C GLY A 1104 -31.97 -17.48 -51.19
N ALA A 1105 -33.03 -16.70 -50.95
CA ALA A 1105 -33.01 -15.25 -51.13
C ALA A 1105 -32.43 -14.55 -49.88
N THR A 1106 -31.11 -14.56 -49.74
CA THR A 1106 -30.41 -13.99 -48.57
C THR A 1106 -29.49 -12.80 -48.86
N ALA A 1107 -29.35 -12.41 -50.13
CA ALA A 1107 -28.56 -11.24 -50.51
C ALA A 1107 -29.29 -9.91 -50.18
N ALA A 1108 -28.52 -8.82 -50.05
CA ALA A 1108 -29.06 -7.46 -49.89
C ALA A 1108 -30.01 -7.04 -51.02
N THR A 1109 -29.84 -7.62 -52.21
CA THR A 1109 -30.68 -7.39 -53.38
C THR A 1109 -31.43 -8.64 -53.77
N TYR A 1110 -32.71 -8.50 -54.14
CA TYR A 1110 -33.54 -9.56 -54.66
C TYR A 1110 -34.31 -9.06 -55.89
N THR A 1111 -34.34 -9.84 -56.97
CA THR A 1111 -35.12 -9.52 -58.18
C THR A 1111 -36.41 -10.33 -58.14
N PRO A 1112 -37.57 -9.74 -57.82
CA PRO A 1112 -38.82 -10.47 -57.76
C PRO A 1112 -39.23 -11.04 -59.12
N ILE A 1113 -39.72 -12.27 -59.11
CA ILE A 1113 -40.28 -12.94 -60.29
C ILE A 1113 -41.81 -12.99 -60.28
N GLN A 1114 -42.46 -12.45 -59.22
CA GLN A 1114 -43.90 -12.40 -59.03
C GLN A 1114 -44.29 -11.07 -58.39
N SER A 1115 -45.51 -10.57 -58.65
CA SER A 1115 -46.05 -9.46 -57.84
C SER A 1115 -46.52 -9.97 -56.48
N GLY A 1116 -46.45 -9.11 -55.48
CA GLY A 1116 -46.96 -9.39 -54.15
C GLY A 1116 -46.36 -8.48 -53.08
N ASN A 1117 -46.69 -8.77 -51.84
CA ASN A 1117 -46.16 -8.07 -50.69
C ASN A 1117 -44.83 -8.71 -50.28
N TYR A 1118 -43.74 -8.00 -50.52
CA TYR A 1118 -42.41 -8.40 -50.10
C TYR A 1118 -42.07 -7.81 -48.74
N THR A 1119 -41.54 -8.64 -47.85
CA THR A 1119 -40.88 -8.18 -46.62
C THR A 1119 -39.47 -8.76 -46.58
N VAL A 1120 -38.55 -8.06 -45.92
CA VAL A 1120 -37.20 -8.57 -45.65
C VAL A 1120 -36.98 -8.61 -44.14
N GLU A 1121 -36.44 -9.72 -43.67
CA GLU A 1121 -35.88 -9.82 -42.32
C GLU A 1121 -34.37 -9.66 -42.39
N ALA A 1122 -33.81 -8.84 -41.50
CA ALA A 1122 -32.38 -8.66 -41.35
C ALA A 1122 -31.95 -9.17 -39.96
N THR A 1123 -31.03 -10.13 -39.95
CA THR A 1123 -30.38 -10.61 -38.73
C THR A 1123 -29.17 -9.75 -38.45
N LEU A 1124 -29.22 -8.97 -37.37
CA LEU A 1124 -28.09 -8.18 -36.88
C LEU A 1124 -26.99 -9.12 -36.36
N GLU A 1125 -25.75 -8.64 -36.30
CA GLU A 1125 -24.60 -9.40 -35.76
C GLU A 1125 -24.85 -9.95 -34.34
N THR A 1126 -25.72 -9.27 -33.58
CA THR A 1126 -26.15 -9.62 -32.24
C THR A 1126 -27.20 -10.75 -32.18
N GLY A 1127 -27.69 -11.23 -33.32
CA GLY A 1127 -28.74 -12.25 -33.44
C GLY A 1127 -30.18 -11.71 -33.37
N CYS A 1128 -30.37 -10.38 -33.27
CA CYS A 1128 -31.70 -9.76 -33.37
C CYS A 1128 -32.20 -9.83 -34.82
N VAL A 1129 -33.41 -10.35 -35.04
CA VAL A 1129 -34.04 -10.38 -36.37
C VAL A 1129 -35.04 -9.23 -36.44
N SER A 1130 -34.83 -8.26 -37.32
CA SER A 1130 -35.77 -7.15 -37.53
C SER A 1130 -36.47 -7.29 -38.88
N ARG A 1131 -37.77 -6.98 -38.95
CA ARG A 1131 -38.59 -7.15 -40.16
C ARG A 1131 -39.02 -5.80 -40.75
N SER A 1132 -38.93 -5.65 -42.07
CA SER A 1132 -39.42 -4.48 -42.79
C SER A 1132 -40.95 -4.35 -42.77
N ASP A 1133 -41.45 -3.17 -43.15
CA ASP A 1133 -42.83 -3.07 -43.64
C ASP A 1133 -43.00 -3.88 -44.92
N ALA A 1134 -44.25 -4.24 -45.22
CA ALA A 1134 -44.61 -4.85 -46.49
C ALA A 1134 -44.43 -3.85 -47.64
N TYR A 1135 -43.58 -4.18 -48.60
CA TYR A 1135 -43.42 -3.46 -49.86
C TYR A 1135 -44.22 -4.15 -50.95
N ASN A 1136 -45.19 -3.46 -51.53
CA ASN A 1136 -45.97 -3.99 -52.63
C ASN A 1136 -45.18 -3.83 -53.94
N PHE A 1137 -44.67 -4.96 -54.46
CA PHE A 1137 -44.00 -4.99 -55.76
C PHE A 1137 -44.95 -5.46 -56.84
N ALA A 1138 -45.05 -4.67 -57.92
CA ALA A 1138 -45.75 -5.04 -59.14
C ALA A 1138 -44.75 -5.32 -60.26
N LEU A 1139 -44.69 -6.56 -60.74
CA LEU A 1139 -43.87 -6.94 -61.89
C LEU A 1139 -44.41 -6.25 -63.15
N VAL A 1140 -43.53 -5.53 -63.85
CA VAL A 1140 -43.89 -4.75 -65.05
C VAL A 1140 -43.36 -5.43 -66.31
N ALA A 1141 -44.10 -5.34 -67.41
CA ALA A 1141 -43.65 -5.83 -68.70
C ALA A 1141 -42.53 -4.95 -69.27
N LYS A 1142 -41.32 -5.48 -69.44
CA LYS A 1142 -40.19 -4.74 -70.05
C LYS A 1142 -40.42 -4.37 -71.51
N ASN A 1143 -41.07 -5.28 -72.25
CA ASN A 1143 -41.45 -5.09 -73.64
C ASN A 1143 -42.95 -5.37 -73.76
N PRO A 1144 -43.82 -4.43 -73.36
CA PRO A 1144 -45.26 -4.64 -73.40
C PRO A 1144 -45.68 -4.92 -74.83
N ASP A 1145 -46.49 -5.98 -75.03
CA ASP A 1145 -46.97 -6.30 -76.36
C ASP A 1145 -47.90 -5.20 -76.87
N LYS A 1146 -47.39 -4.42 -77.82
CA LYS A 1146 -48.09 -3.32 -78.48
C LYS A 1146 -49.32 -3.76 -79.28
N SER A 1147 -49.50 -5.06 -79.55
CA SER A 1147 -50.69 -5.59 -80.19
C SER A 1147 -51.90 -5.71 -79.25
N THR A 1148 -51.71 -5.51 -77.95
CA THR A 1148 -52.81 -5.46 -76.96
C THR A 1148 -52.83 -4.08 -76.29
N ASP A 1149 -54.02 -3.53 -76.06
CA ASP A 1149 -54.18 -2.21 -75.44
C ASP A 1149 -53.85 -2.21 -73.93
N ILE A 1150 -53.70 -3.40 -73.33
CA ILE A 1150 -53.24 -3.61 -71.95
C ILE A 1150 -51.75 -4.00 -71.85
N GLY A 1151 -51.03 -4.12 -72.97
CA GLY A 1151 -49.62 -4.51 -72.98
C GLY A 1151 -49.35 -5.92 -72.45
N LEU A 1152 -50.26 -6.87 -72.70
CA LEU A 1152 -50.21 -8.26 -72.23
C LEU A 1152 -48.92 -8.97 -72.67
N THR A 1153 -48.09 -9.29 -71.68
CA THR A 1153 -46.77 -9.85 -71.85
C THR A 1153 -46.65 -11.12 -71.03
N LEU A 1154 -46.15 -12.16 -71.67
CA LEU A 1154 -46.09 -13.50 -71.12
C LEU A 1154 -44.64 -13.99 -71.14
N PHE A 1155 -44.14 -14.51 -70.02
CA PHE A 1155 -42.78 -15.04 -69.96
C PHE A 1155 -42.57 -16.02 -68.78
N PRO A 1156 -41.65 -16.98 -68.91
CA PRO A 1156 -40.96 -17.35 -70.13
C PRO A 1156 -41.92 -18.07 -71.10
N ILE A 1157 -41.75 -17.85 -72.40
CA ILE A 1157 -42.32 -18.70 -73.45
C ILE A 1157 -41.12 -19.23 -74.26
N PRO A 1158 -40.85 -20.55 -74.27
CA PRO A 1158 -41.64 -21.62 -73.64
C PRO A 1158 -41.63 -21.60 -72.10
N ALA A 1159 -42.76 -21.93 -71.47
CA ALA A 1159 -42.91 -22.06 -70.03
C ALA A 1159 -42.59 -23.50 -69.59
N ILE A 1160 -41.91 -23.66 -68.46
CA ILE A 1160 -41.64 -24.98 -67.86
C ILE A 1160 -42.69 -25.24 -66.77
N ASN A 1161 -42.43 -24.77 -65.56
CA ASN A 1161 -43.32 -24.97 -64.41
C ASN A 1161 -44.24 -23.79 -64.13
N ASN A 1162 -43.85 -22.59 -64.55
CA ASN A 1162 -44.61 -21.36 -64.32
C ASN A 1162 -44.57 -20.46 -65.56
N LEU A 1163 -45.66 -19.74 -65.77
CA LEU A 1163 -45.81 -18.70 -66.77
C LEU A 1163 -46.23 -17.40 -66.08
N ASN A 1164 -45.44 -16.34 -66.18
CA ASN A 1164 -45.83 -15.01 -65.73
C ASN A 1164 -46.73 -14.36 -66.77
N VAL A 1165 -47.86 -13.84 -66.31
CA VAL A 1165 -48.86 -13.09 -67.07
C VAL A 1165 -48.83 -11.67 -66.55
N VAL A 1166 -48.36 -10.72 -67.35
CA VAL A 1166 -48.17 -9.33 -66.95
C VAL A 1166 -48.91 -8.40 -67.89
N PHE A 1167 -49.68 -7.44 -67.37
CA PHE A 1167 -50.36 -6.42 -68.17
C PHE A 1167 -50.73 -5.20 -67.31
N VAL A 1168 -51.19 -4.12 -67.92
CA VAL A 1168 -51.70 -2.94 -67.21
C VAL A 1168 -53.22 -2.87 -67.35
N ALA A 1169 -53.94 -3.05 -66.24
CA ALA A 1169 -55.38 -2.87 -66.18
C ALA A 1169 -55.71 -1.37 -66.19
N LYS A 1170 -56.45 -0.90 -67.18
CA LYS A 1170 -56.81 0.53 -67.28
C LYS A 1170 -57.89 0.96 -66.29
N GLU A 1171 -58.67 0.00 -65.81
CA GLU A 1171 -59.76 0.18 -64.86
C GLU A 1171 -59.82 -1.03 -63.92
N ALA A 1172 -60.42 -0.86 -62.74
CA ALA A 1172 -60.63 -1.98 -61.82
C ALA A 1172 -61.69 -2.93 -62.36
N GLY A 1173 -61.50 -4.24 -62.19
CA GLY A 1173 -62.45 -5.24 -62.68
C GLY A 1173 -62.07 -6.68 -62.36
N ASN A 1174 -62.96 -7.62 -62.69
CA ASN A 1174 -62.65 -9.04 -62.59
C ASN A 1174 -61.79 -9.47 -63.79
N VAL A 1175 -60.59 -9.96 -63.51
CA VAL A 1175 -59.77 -10.67 -64.48
C VAL A 1175 -60.02 -12.17 -64.35
N LYS A 1176 -60.19 -12.84 -65.48
CA LYS A 1176 -60.17 -14.30 -65.60
C LYS A 1176 -59.04 -14.72 -66.54
N ILE A 1177 -58.10 -15.52 -66.06
CA ILE A 1177 -56.96 -16.03 -66.80
C ILE A 1177 -57.18 -17.53 -67.02
N GLU A 1178 -57.18 -17.96 -68.27
CA GLU A 1178 -57.43 -19.34 -68.66
C GLU A 1178 -56.32 -19.84 -69.58
N ILE A 1179 -55.91 -21.10 -69.44
CA ILE A 1179 -55.10 -21.80 -70.44
C ILE A 1179 -56.05 -22.72 -71.20
N VAL A 1180 -56.05 -22.60 -72.53
CA VAL A 1180 -56.90 -23.37 -73.43
C VAL A 1180 -56.01 -24.24 -74.32
N ASN A 1181 -56.28 -25.55 -74.38
CA ASN A 1181 -55.55 -26.47 -75.25
C ASN A 1181 -55.99 -26.34 -76.73
N ASN A 1182 -55.33 -27.06 -77.63
CA ASN A 1182 -55.65 -27.07 -79.07
C ASN A 1182 -57.05 -27.63 -79.41
N ALA A 1183 -57.69 -28.37 -78.50
CA ALA A 1183 -59.07 -28.83 -78.62
C ALA A 1183 -60.12 -27.82 -78.12
N GLY A 1184 -59.69 -26.63 -77.67
CA GLY A 1184 -60.57 -25.59 -77.12
C GLY A 1184 -60.98 -25.82 -75.66
N GLN A 1185 -60.44 -26.82 -74.98
CA GLN A 1185 -60.75 -27.10 -73.57
C GLN A 1185 -59.91 -26.22 -72.65
N VAL A 1186 -60.55 -25.62 -71.65
CA VAL A 1186 -59.87 -24.87 -70.58
C VAL A 1186 -59.21 -25.86 -69.61
N VAL A 1187 -57.88 -25.88 -69.60
CA VAL A 1187 -57.07 -26.81 -68.77
C VAL A 1187 -56.56 -26.15 -67.48
N HIS A 1188 -56.63 -24.83 -67.40
CA HIS A 1188 -56.39 -24.06 -66.18
C HIS A 1188 -57.26 -22.81 -66.22
N ALA A 1189 -57.82 -22.41 -65.08
CA ALA A 1189 -58.58 -21.17 -64.94
C ALA A 1189 -58.36 -20.58 -63.56
N GLN A 1190 -58.09 -19.28 -63.51
CA GLN A 1190 -58.08 -18.50 -62.27
C GLN A 1190 -58.83 -17.19 -62.50
N SER A 1191 -59.56 -16.72 -61.49
CA SER A 1191 -60.27 -15.45 -61.55
C SER A 1191 -60.00 -14.66 -60.29
N GLN A 1192 -59.82 -13.36 -60.42
CA GLN A 1192 -59.65 -12.46 -59.28
C GLN A 1192 -60.11 -11.04 -59.65
N THR A 1193 -60.57 -10.30 -58.65
CA THR A 1193 -60.81 -8.87 -58.79
C THR A 1193 -59.48 -8.12 -58.68
N ILE A 1194 -59.23 -7.18 -59.58
CA ILE A 1194 -58.00 -6.39 -59.63
C ILE A 1194 -58.32 -4.91 -59.71
N ALA A 1195 -57.46 -4.07 -59.13
CA ALA A 1195 -57.54 -2.62 -59.28
C ALA A 1195 -57.00 -2.14 -60.64
N ALA A 1196 -57.27 -0.89 -61.01
CA ALA A 1196 -56.58 -0.24 -62.12
C ALA A 1196 -55.08 -0.10 -61.78
N GLY A 1197 -54.20 -0.41 -62.74
CA GLY A 1197 -52.75 -0.37 -62.57
C GLY A 1197 -52.04 -1.61 -63.13
N ASN A 1198 -50.76 -1.75 -62.81
CA ASN A 1198 -49.96 -2.90 -63.22
C ASN A 1198 -50.48 -4.17 -62.53
N PHE A 1199 -50.66 -5.21 -63.33
CA PHE A 1199 -51.07 -6.52 -62.87
C PHE A 1199 -50.05 -7.56 -63.29
N SER A 1200 -49.72 -8.46 -62.37
CA SER A 1200 -49.07 -9.72 -62.74
C SER A 1200 -49.66 -10.90 -61.98
N ALA A 1201 -49.70 -12.06 -62.62
CA ALA A 1201 -49.90 -13.33 -61.94
C ALA A 1201 -48.94 -14.39 -62.50
N ALA A 1202 -48.46 -15.27 -61.64
CA ALA A 1202 -47.84 -16.52 -62.08
C ALA A 1202 -48.92 -17.58 -62.25
N VAL A 1203 -48.95 -18.23 -63.40
CA VAL A 1203 -49.80 -19.38 -63.69
C VAL A 1203 -48.93 -20.63 -63.60
N ASN A 1204 -49.28 -21.57 -62.72
CA ASN A 1204 -48.59 -22.85 -62.64
C ASN A 1204 -48.93 -23.71 -63.86
N THR A 1205 -47.92 -24.04 -64.66
CA THR A 1205 -48.02 -24.88 -65.86
C THR A 1205 -47.50 -26.30 -65.66
N GLY A 1206 -46.92 -26.62 -64.50
CA GLY A 1206 -46.28 -27.92 -64.25
C GLY A 1206 -47.22 -29.12 -64.39
N GLY A 1207 -48.51 -28.93 -64.08
CA GLY A 1207 -49.54 -29.96 -64.26
C GLY A 1207 -49.97 -30.22 -65.70
N GLN A 1208 -49.56 -29.39 -66.66
CA GLN A 1208 -49.98 -29.50 -68.06
C GLN A 1208 -48.98 -30.31 -68.89
N LEU A 1209 -49.44 -31.00 -69.93
CA LEU A 1209 -48.55 -31.74 -70.85
C LEU A 1209 -47.74 -30.76 -71.73
N PRO A 1210 -46.56 -31.15 -72.24
CA PRO A 1210 -45.85 -30.33 -73.23
C PRO A 1210 -46.71 -30.10 -74.48
N GLY A 1211 -46.77 -28.87 -74.98
CA GLY A 1211 -47.61 -28.55 -76.13
C GLY A 1211 -47.83 -27.05 -76.37
N THR A 1212 -48.57 -26.74 -77.44
CA THR A 1212 -49.03 -25.38 -77.73
C THR A 1212 -50.40 -25.15 -77.10
N TYR A 1213 -50.53 -24.05 -76.36
CA TYR A 1213 -51.77 -23.62 -75.73
C TYR A 1213 -52.05 -22.15 -76.07
N VAL A 1214 -53.27 -21.70 -75.80
CA VAL A 1214 -53.65 -20.28 -75.83
C VAL A 1214 -53.96 -19.82 -74.41
N LEU A 1215 -53.21 -18.85 -73.90
CA LEU A 1215 -53.60 -18.12 -72.71
C LEU A 1215 -54.68 -17.11 -73.09
N ARG A 1216 -55.82 -17.16 -72.41
CA ARG A 1216 -56.94 -16.24 -72.54
C ARG A 1216 -57.10 -15.42 -71.28
N VAL A 1217 -56.91 -14.10 -71.38
CA VAL A 1217 -57.14 -13.14 -70.30
C VAL A 1217 -58.41 -12.37 -70.60
N THR A 1218 -59.44 -12.53 -69.78
CA THR A 1218 -60.69 -11.76 -69.86
C THR A 1218 -60.65 -10.66 -68.80
N LEU A 1219 -60.74 -9.40 -69.20
CA LEU A 1219 -60.81 -8.25 -68.29
C LEU A 1219 -62.03 -7.41 -68.67
N GLY A 1220 -63.02 -7.36 -67.77
CA GLY A 1220 -64.32 -6.74 -68.08
C GLY A 1220 -65.01 -7.44 -69.26
N LYS A 1221 -65.33 -6.69 -70.32
CA LYS A 1221 -65.94 -7.24 -71.56
C LYS A 1221 -64.90 -7.63 -72.64
N LYS A 1222 -63.61 -7.35 -72.42
CA LYS A 1222 -62.55 -7.59 -73.42
C LYS A 1222 -61.82 -8.90 -73.12
N VAL A 1223 -61.43 -9.60 -74.17
CA VAL A 1223 -60.70 -10.87 -74.12
C VAL A 1223 -59.41 -10.75 -74.92
N TYR A 1224 -58.29 -11.09 -74.31
CA TYR A 1224 -56.95 -11.08 -74.90
C TYR A 1224 -56.42 -12.50 -74.99
N GLY A 1225 -56.01 -12.92 -76.19
CA GLY A 1225 -55.49 -14.26 -76.44
C GLY A 1225 -54.03 -14.22 -76.85
N LYS A 1226 -53.20 -15.07 -76.25
CA LYS A 1226 -51.78 -15.21 -76.58
C LYS A 1226 -51.40 -16.68 -76.68
N LYS A 1227 -50.70 -17.05 -77.75
CA LYS A 1227 -50.09 -18.38 -77.87
C LYS A 1227 -49.00 -18.53 -76.82
N ILE A 1228 -49.03 -19.64 -76.10
CA ILE A 1228 -48.00 -20.07 -75.15
C ILE A 1228 -47.53 -21.46 -75.54
N ILE A 1229 -46.27 -21.78 -75.22
CA ILE A 1229 -45.68 -23.10 -75.42
C ILE A 1229 -45.28 -23.59 -74.05
N ILE A 1230 -45.73 -24.77 -73.64
CA ILE A 1230 -45.29 -25.42 -72.40
C ILE A 1230 -44.32 -26.54 -72.80
N VAL A 1231 -43.14 -26.55 -72.19
CA VAL A 1231 -42.11 -27.58 -72.37
C VAL A 1231 -41.81 -28.21 -71.02
N LYS A 1232 -41.32 -29.45 -71.00
CA LYS A 1232 -40.90 -30.15 -69.79
C LYS A 1232 -39.47 -30.63 -69.93
#